data_AF-A0A1I6MMY8-F1
#
_entry.id   AF-A0A1I6MMY8-F1
#
_cell.length_a   1.000
_cell.length_b   1.000
_cell.length_c   1.000
_cell.angle_alpha   90.00
_cell.angle_beta   90.00
_cell.angle_gamma   90.00
#
_symmetry.space_group_name_H-M   'P 1'
#
loop_
_entity.id
_entity.type
_entity.pdbx_description
1 polymer ?
#
loop_
_entity_poly.entity_id
_entity_poly.type
_entity_poly.pdbx_seq_one_letter_code
_entity_poly.pdbx_strand_id
1 'polypeptide(L)'
;MLIAESAVRMATKNFLLRSALRDHLDYNQASLSAFTRTELRHLADENLASADRLAAVDRPPAESTKHSEAQRMHYAALQRAPDVHRRLAHELQQYATDDAKVADLVASAQQHAADELRHELTRKLAGQVVEPDVGYDTARPKRLRKLIKSDLKHLRRQHRTHARTLMAPLPASDNRSDLPDTQPDTSASARWIATTPDAPWQEQERIAVTGTVAMPDVIGKIDDPKQTVEGFGASFNELGWTSLSILTDAQRDEIFREVFAPGVGAALNLCRMPIGANDFSRDWYSYDETADDFSLEHFDISNDLDTLVPFIHAAQKHQPDLQVWASPWSPPTWMKTNQHYAGAQPHPFMSAATNGLREDQIGHEGTDMFRVEEPYLRVYADYFGRFIDAYRQQNIPISMVMPQNEFNSPQVFPSCTWTPGGLAQFLHHLAPVMQNRGVDIFLGTLERGDDHLVRDVLNDPAAAAAVTGLGVQWEGKRAAAALHALYPALRIYQTEQECGDGANDSRQARHAWSLMKHFFDNGANAYMYWNISLLEGGLSRWGWTQNSLVTVDADNAAYRFTPDYYALKHVSAFVQPGARVIHTWSLAGYDNQLVFLNPDGSSIIVIENDTTEVLPVHISMGDTMISPTLSPQSLNTFILGASEGN
;
A
#
# COMPACT_ATOMS: atom_id res chain seq x y z
N MET A 1 -18.35 16.28 -4.32
CA MET A 1 -18.09 16.96 -5.60
C MET A 1 -16.61 17.26 -5.83
N LEU A 2 -15.94 18.06 -5.00
CA LEU A 2 -14.51 18.41 -5.18
C LEU A 2 -13.56 17.20 -5.34
N ILE A 3 -13.77 16.15 -4.53
CA ILE A 3 -13.00 14.89 -4.63
C ILE A 3 -13.23 14.21 -5.99
N ALA A 4 -14.48 14.16 -6.45
CA ALA A 4 -14.86 13.55 -7.72
C ALA A 4 -14.28 14.32 -8.92
N GLU A 5 -14.32 15.65 -8.87
CA GLU A 5 -13.67 16.51 -9.88
C GLU A 5 -12.15 16.29 -9.91
N SER A 6 -11.52 16.12 -8.74
CA SER A 6 -10.09 15.80 -8.65
C SER A 6 -9.77 14.46 -9.30
N ALA A 7 -10.55 13.41 -8.99
CA ALA A 7 -10.37 12.08 -9.56
C ALA A 7 -10.49 12.09 -11.09
N VAL A 8 -11.53 12.72 -11.62
CA VAL A 8 -11.73 12.85 -13.07
C VAL A 8 -10.62 13.68 -13.72
N ARG A 9 -10.18 14.79 -13.11
CA ARG A 9 -9.06 15.58 -13.61
C ARG A 9 -7.78 14.74 -13.72
N MET A 10 -7.50 13.90 -12.72
CA MET A 10 -6.35 12.99 -12.76
C MET A 10 -6.49 11.95 -13.87
N ALA A 11 -7.66 11.32 -14.01
CA ALA A 11 -7.92 10.37 -15.08
C ALA A 11 -7.71 11.02 -16.46
N THR A 12 -8.26 12.22 -16.67
CA THR A 12 -8.10 12.98 -17.91
C THR A 12 -6.64 13.38 -18.17
N LYS A 13 -5.90 13.77 -17.12
CA LYS A 13 -4.46 14.05 -17.18
C LYS A 13 -3.67 12.81 -17.63
N ASN A 14 -3.94 11.67 -17.01
CA ASN A 14 -3.25 10.41 -17.31
C ASN A 14 -3.57 9.92 -18.73
N PHE A 15 -4.82 10.05 -19.16
CA PHE A 15 -5.22 9.74 -20.54
C PHE A 15 -4.50 10.64 -21.55
N LEU A 16 -4.38 11.94 -21.27
CA LEU A 16 -3.60 12.88 -22.08
C LEU A 16 -2.12 12.45 -22.17
N LEU A 17 -1.47 12.20 -21.04
CA LEU A 17 -0.06 11.81 -20.98
C LEU A 17 0.19 10.49 -21.71
N ARG A 18 -0.66 9.48 -21.49
CA ARG A 18 -0.57 8.19 -22.19
C ARG A 18 -0.76 8.35 -23.70
N SER A 19 -1.81 9.06 -24.12
CA SER A 19 -2.10 9.27 -25.54
C SER A 19 -0.91 9.96 -26.25
N ALA A 20 -0.30 10.94 -25.61
CA ALA A 20 0.83 11.68 -26.16
C ALA A 20 2.15 10.90 -26.14
N LEU A 21 2.49 10.25 -25.01
CA LEU A 21 3.81 9.64 -24.80
C LEU A 21 3.91 8.19 -25.28
N ARG A 22 2.84 7.41 -25.11
CA ARG A 22 2.80 5.99 -25.44
C ARG A 22 2.23 5.74 -26.83
N ASP A 23 1.12 6.40 -27.12
CA ASP A 23 0.33 6.11 -28.33
C ASP A 23 0.65 7.09 -29.47
N HIS A 24 1.52 8.08 -29.22
CA HIS A 24 1.97 9.10 -30.18
C HIS A 24 0.83 9.85 -30.88
N LEU A 25 -0.28 10.05 -30.17
CA LEU A 25 -1.45 10.76 -30.67
C LEU A 25 -1.31 12.26 -30.40
N ASP A 26 -1.64 13.07 -31.40
CA ASP A 26 -1.72 14.51 -31.24
C ASP A 26 -2.80 14.90 -30.23
N TYR A 27 -2.57 16.02 -29.54
CA TYR A 27 -3.57 16.59 -28.65
C TYR A 27 -4.88 16.87 -29.39
N ASN A 28 -5.97 16.26 -28.91
CA ASN A 28 -7.31 16.46 -29.44
C ASN A 28 -8.28 16.79 -28.30
N GLN A 29 -8.75 18.04 -28.30
CA GLN A 29 -9.68 18.56 -27.28
C GLN A 29 -11.03 17.82 -27.27
N ALA A 30 -11.52 17.39 -28.44
CA ALA A 30 -12.77 16.65 -28.53
C ALA A 30 -12.62 15.25 -27.93
N SER A 31 -11.50 14.57 -28.18
CA SER A 31 -11.21 13.25 -27.58
C SER A 31 -11.07 13.32 -26.06
N LEU A 32 -10.39 14.36 -25.53
CA LEU A 32 -10.25 14.55 -24.09
C LEU A 32 -11.57 14.94 -23.42
N SER A 33 -12.36 15.78 -24.08
CA SER A 33 -13.70 16.13 -23.57
C SER A 33 -14.61 14.90 -23.57
N ALA A 34 -14.54 14.06 -24.61
CA ALA A 34 -15.28 12.80 -24.66
C ALA A 34 -14.85 11.84 -23.54
N PHE A 35 -13.55 11.65 -23.35
CA PHE A 35 -13.00 10.83 -22.26
C PHE A 35 -13.44 11.36 -20.88
N THR A 36 -13.29 12.66 -20.64
CA THR A 36 -13.68 13.31 -19.37
C THR A 36 -15.18 13.13 -19.09
N ARG A 37 -16.03 13.20 -20.13
CA ARG A 37 -17.46 12.92 -20.00
C ARG A 37 -17.74 11.46 -19.66
N THR A 38 -16.98 10.53 -20.24
CA THR A 38 -17.08 9.10 -19.91
C THR A 38 -16.72 8.85 -18.45
N GLU A 39 -15.62 9.44 -17.96
CA GLU A 39 -15.20 9.30 -16.56
C GLU A 39 -16.20 9.90 -15.56
N LEU A 40 -16.76 11.09 -15.86
CA LEU A 40 -17.81 11.69 -15.03
C LEU A 40 -19.07 10.83 -14.96
N ARG A 41 -19.47 10.21 -16.09
CA ARG A 41 -20.63 9.30 -16.14
C ARG A 41 -20.35 8.00 -15.40
N HIS A 42 -19.16 7.43 -15.59
CA HIS A 42 -18.75 6.23 -14.89
C HIS A 42 -18.80 6.42 -13.37
N LEU A 43 -18.22 7.51 -12.87
CA LEU A 43 -18.26 7.84 -11.45
C LEU A 43 -19.68 8.13 -10.94
N ALA A 44 -20.55 8.69 -11.79
CA ALA A 44 -21.95 8.86 -11.45
C ALA A 44 -22.68 7.51 -11.32
N ASP A 45 -22.44 6.58 -12.24
CA ASP A 45 -23.03 5.24 -12.23
C ASP A 45 -22.55 4.43 -11.01
N GLU A 46 -21.27 4.54 -10.65
CA GLU A 46 -20.72 3.95 -9.42
C GLU A 46 -21.38 4.52 -8.15
N ASN A 47 -21.67 5.83 -8.14
CA ASN A 47 -22.36 6.47 -7.02
C ASN A 47 -23.83 6.06 -6.95
N LEU A 48 -24.52 5.87 -8.08
CA LEU A 48 -25.87 5.30 -8.10
C LEU A 48 -25.88 3.87 -7.58
N ALA A 49 -24.96 3.04 -8.05
CA ALA A 49 -24.81 1.67 -7.57
C ALA A 49 -24.50 1.63 -6.07
N SER A 50 -23.66 2.56 -5.57
CA SER A 50 -23.37 2.71 -4.14
C SER A 50 -24.60 3.12 -3.35
N ALA A 51 -25.42 4.03 -3.88
CA ALA A 51 -26.67 4.43 -3.23
C ALA A 51 -27.65 3.27 -3.11
N ASP A 52 -27.78 2.45 -4.15
CA ASP A 52 -28.67 1.30 -4.17
C ASP A 52 -28.18 0.19 -3.24
N ARG A 53 -26.87 -0.08 -3.23
CA ARG A 53 -26.22 -0.97 -2.24
C ARG A 53 -26.50 -0.52 -0.82
N LEU A 54 -26.32 0.78 -0.54
CA LEU A 54 -26.54 1.33 0.79
C LEU A 54 -28.01 1.31 1.19
N ALA A 55 -28.93 1.57 0.26
CA ALA A 55 -30.37 1.57 0.51
C ALA A 55 -30.95 0.16 0.78
N ALA A 56 -30.29 -0.89 0.31
CA ALA A 56 -30.70 -2.28 0.50
C ALA A 56 -30.33 -2.86 1.89
N VAL A 57 -29.52 -2.15 2.69
CA VAL A 57 -29.09 -2.59 4.03
C VAL A 57 -30.18 -2.23 5.05
N ASP A 58 -30.62 -3.19 5.86
CA ASP A 58 -31.52 -2.96 6.99
C ASP A 58 -30.79 -2.21 8.11
N ARG A 59 -31.39 -1.14 8.63
CA ARG A 59 -30.68 -0.14 9.46
C ARG A 59 -31.36 0.07 10.82
N PRO A 60 -30.59 0.15 11.92
CA PRO A 60 -31.15 0.52 13.22
C PRO A 60 -31.78 1.93 13.19
N PRO A 61 -32.86 2.17 13.94
CA PRO A 61 -33.46 3.50 14.04
C PRO A 61 -32.51 4.46 14.78
N ALA A 62 -32.15 5.56 14.12
CA ALA A 62 -31.24 6.59 14.65
C ALA A 62 -31.73 7.24 15.97
N GLU A 63 -33.02 7.14 16.30
CA GLU A 63 -33.63 7.73 17.50
C GLU A 63 -33.78 6.75 18.68
N SER A 64 -33.20 5.55 18.61
CA SER A 64 -33.32 4.59 19.71
C SER A 64 -32.64 5.11 20.99
N THR A 65 -33.40 5.13 22.09
CA THR A 65 -32.95 5.57 23.43
C THR A 65 -31.90 4.66 24.05
N LYS A 66 -31.61 3.51 23.41
CA LYS A 66 -30.55 2.57 23.81
C LYS A 66 -29.17 2.91 23.23
N HIS A 67 -29.07 3.90 22.33
CA HIS A 67 -27.80 4.28 21.68
C HIS A 67 -27.16 5.51 22.34
N SER A 68 -25.83 5.51 22.41
CA SER A 68 -25.04 6.69 22.79
C SER A 68 -25.20 7.82 21.76
N GLU A 69 -24.86 9.04 22.12
CA GLU A 69 -24.97 10.20 21.22
C GLU A 69 -24.13 10.03 19.94
N ALA A 70 -22.90 9.51 20.08
CA ALA A 70 -22.03 9.17 18.95
C ALA A 70 -22.65 8.10 18.04
N GLN A 71 -23.29 7.06 18.61
CA GLN A 71 -23.98 6.03 17.84
C GLN A 71 -25.18 6.60 17.09
N ARG A 72 -25.96 7.51 17.70
CA ARG A 72 -27.09 8.17 17.01
C ARG A 72 -26.62 9.06 15.86
N MET A 73 -25.51 9.80 16.05
CA MET A 73 -24.90 10.59 14.97
C MET A 73 -24.41 9.71 13.82
N HIS A 74 -23.78 8.57 14.13
CA HIS A 74 -23.33 7.59 13.15
C HIS A 74 -24.50 6.97 12.37
N TYR A 75 -25.56 6.51 13.06
CA TYR A 75 -26.75 5.98 12.39
C TYR A 75 -27.48 7.04 11.57
N ALA A 76 -27.54 8.29 12.03
CA ALA A 76 -28.10 9.40 11.25
C ALA A 76 -27.25 9.75 10.01
N ALA A 77 -25.93 9.56 10.05
CA ALA A 77 -25.07 9.70 8.88
C ALA A 77 -25.28 8.56 7.88
N LEU A 78 -25.33 7.31 8.35
CA LEU A 78 -25.62 6.13 7.54
C LEU A 78 -26.98 6.22 6.85
N GLN A 79 -28.00 6.70 7.56
CA GLN A 79 -29.34 6.91 7.00
C GLN A 79 -29.34 7.90 5.83
N ARG A 80 -28.49 8.94 5.88
CA ARG A 80 -28.38 9.96 4.83
C ARG A 80 -27.47 9.57 3.67
N ALA A 81 -26.64 8.53 3.82
CA ALA A 81 -25.62 8.15 2.85
C ALA A 81 -26.18 7.84 1.43
N PRO A 82 -27.29 7.08 1.25
CA PRO A 82 -27.86 6.83 -0.08
C PRO A 82 -28.22 8.14 -0.81
N ASP A 83 -28.80 9.11 -0.10
CA ASP A 83 -29.22 10.37 -0.69
C ASP A 83 -28.04 11.28 -1.02
N VAL A 84 -26.92 11.17 -0.29
CA VAL A 84 -25.68 11.86 -0.62
C VAL A 84 -25.10 11.29 -1.92
N HIS A 85 -25.03 9.97 -2.05
CA HIS A 85 -24.54 9.31 -3.26
C HIS A 85 -25.42 9.60 -4.48
N ARG A 86 -26.76 9.57 -4.34
CA ARG A 86 -27.68 9.95 -5.43
C ARG A 86 -27.50 11.41 -5.86
N ARG A 87 -27.35 12.33 -4.90
CA ARG A 87 -27.11 13.75 -5.20
C ARG A 87 -25.78 13.95 -5.92
N LEU A 88 -24.72 13.30 -5.46
CA LEU A 88 -23.41 13.37 -6.12
C LEU A 88 -23.46 12.79 -7.54
N ALA A 89 -24.11 11.64 -7.74
CA ALA A 89 -24.29 11.07 -9.07
C ALA A 89 -25.03 12.02 -10.02
N HIS A 90 -26.11 12.64 -9.55
CA HIS A 90 -26.86 13.61 -10.33
C HIS A 90 -26.01 14.85 -10.68
N GLU A 91 -25.25 15.39 -9.73
CA GLU A 91 -24.32 16.49 -9.98
C GLU A 91 -23.24 16.12 -11.02
N LEU A 92 -22.70 14.91 -10.95
CA LEU A 92 -21.71 14.40 -11.90
C LEU A 92 -22.31 14.20 -13.31
N GLN A 93 -23.54 13.69 -13.41
CA GLN A 93 -24.25 13.59 -14.68
C GLN A 93 -24.49 14.97 -15.30
N GLN A 94 -24.91 15.95 -14.50
CA GLN A 94 -25.07 17.32 -14.96
C GLN A 94 -23.75 17.92 -15.42
N TYR A 95 -22.67 17.73 -14.64
CA TYR A 95 -21.32 18.15 -15.02
C TYR A 95 -20.91 17.52 -16.35
N ALA A 96 -21.18 16.23 -16.55
CA ALA A 96 -20.89 15.50 -17.79
C ALA A 96 -21.68 16.00 -19.01
N THR A 97 -22.69 16.86 -18.85
CA THR A 97 -23.45 17.49 -19.95
C THR A 97 -23.09 18.96 -20.16
N ASP A 98 -22.35 19.57 -19.24
CA ASP A 98 -21.94 20.96 -19.34
C ASP A 98 -20.62 21.08 -20.14
N ASP A 99 -20.66 21.81 -21.25
CA ASP A 99 -19.50 22.04 -22.12
C ASP A 99 -18.45 22.95 -21.48
N ALA A 100 -18.87 23.99 -20.76
CA ALA A 100 -17.95 24.91 -20.11
C ALA A 100 -17.21 24.22 -18.97
N LYS A 101 -17.94 23.50 -18.10
CA LYS A 101 -17.33 22.82 -16.96
C LYS A 101 -16.39 21.69 -17.36
N VAL A 102 -16.72 20.93 -18.41
CA VAL A 102 -15.79 19.91 -18.94
C VAL A 102 -14.59 20.54 -19.61
N ALA A 103 -14.76 21.65 -20.34
CA ALA A 103 -13.64 22.38 -20.90
C ALA A 103 -12.69 22.90 -19.81
N ASP A 104 -13.21 23.44 -18.71
CA ASP A 104 -12.42 23.90 -17.57
C ASP A 104 -11.66 22.74 -16.90
N LEU A 105 -12.32 21.59 -16.72
CA LEU A 105 -11.68 20.40 -16.13
C LEU A 105 -10.57 19.84 -17.02
N VAL A 106 -10.81 19.83 -18.34
CA VAL A 106 -9.83 19.44 -19.36
C VAL A 106 -8.65 20.43 -19.41
N ALA A 107 -8.91 21.73 -19.32
CA ALA A 107 -7.86 22.76 -19.27
C ALA A 107 -7.01 22.63 -17.99
N SER A 108 -7.64 22.36 -16.85
CA SER A 108 -6.95 22.07 -15.59
C SER A 108 -6.09 20.80 -15.68
N ALA A 109 -6.61 19.73 -16.27
CA ALA A 109 -5.85 18.50 -16.51
C ALA A 109 -4.64 18.73 -17.44
N GLN A 110 -4.79 19.55 -18.48
CA GLN A 110 -3.69 19.92 -19.37
C GLN A 110 -2.60 20.71 -18.67
N GLN A 111 -2.98 21.68 -17.84
CA GLN A 111 -2.02 22.46 -17.08
C GLN A 111 -1.21 21.53 -16.16
N HIS A 112 -1.89 20.62 -15.45
CA HIS A 112 -1.22 19.64 -14.59
C HIS A 112 -0.30 18.70 -15.39
N ALA A 113 -0.73 18.21 -16.55
CA ALA A 113 0.11 17.39 -17.43
C ALA A 113 1.35 18.16 -17.94
N ALA A 114 1.18 19.43 -18.30
CA ALA A 114 2.27 20.28 -18.76
C ALA A 114 3.26 20.63 -17.65
N ASP A 115 2.79 20.80 -16.42
CA ASP A 115 3.63 21.05 -15.25
C ASP A 115 4.40 19.77 -14.87
N GLU A 116 3.76 18.60 -14.92
CA GLU A 116 4.38 17.30 -14.68
C GLU A 116 5.45 16.96 -15.73
N LEU A 117 5.15 17.14 -17.02
CA LEU A 117 6.12 16.95 -18.11
C LEU A 117 7.30 17.91 -18.01
N ARG A 118 7.03 19.18 -17.67
CA ARG A 118 8.09 20.18 -17.49
C ARG A 118 8.98 19.82 -16.32
N HIS A 119 8.39 19.40 -15.20
CA HIS A 119 9.12 18.91 -14.04
C HIS A 119 10.01 17.72 -14.41
N GLU A 120 9.47 16.74 -15.14
CA GLU A 120 10.19 15.54 -15.57
C GLU A 120 11.32 15.84 -16.57
N LEU A 121 11.08 16.73 -17.54
CA LEU A 121 12.07 17.20 -18.51
C LEU A 121 13.17 18.01 -17.85
N THR A 122 12.83 18.91 -16.93
CA THR A 122 13.82 19.66 -16.14
C THR A 122 14.69 18.72 -15.32
N ARG A 123 14.10 17.68 -14.72
CA ARG A 123 14.83 16.63 -14.01
C ARG A 123 15.77 15.83 -14.93
N LYS A 124 15.32 15.44 -16.14
CA LYS A 124 16.16 14.68 -17.10
C LYS A 124 17.27 15.53 -17.73
N LEU A 125 17.01 16.81 -17.99
CA LEU A 125 17.99 17.73 -18.59
C LEU A 125 19.04 18.21 -17.58
N ALA A 126 18.76 18.17 -16.28
CA ALA A 126 19.74 18.48 -15.23
C ALA A 126 20.87 17.43 -15.10
N GLY A 127 20.69 16.23 -15.70
CA GLY A 127 21.69 15.15 -15.70
C GLY A 127 22.54 15.03 -16.97
N GLN A 128 22.30 15.85 -18.00
CA GLN A 128 23.13 15.85 -19.21
C GLN A 128 24.19 16.95 -19.12
N VAL A 129 25.45 16.55 -18.93
CA VAL A 129 26.60 17.37 -19.34
C VAL A 129 26.51 17.52 -20.86
N VAL A 130 25.88 18.59 -21.31
CA VAL A 130 25.94 18.99 -22.71
C VAL A 130 27.36 19.51 -22.94
N GLU A 131 28.14 18.78 -23.73
CA GLU A 131 29.43 19.30 -24.20
C GLU A 131 29.24 20.70 -24.80
N PRO A 132 30.17 21.65 -24.60
CA PRO A 132 29.99 23.01 -25.09
C PRO A 132 29.88 23.00 -26.62
N ASP A 133 28.67 23.25 -27.13
CA ASP A 133 28.46 23.67 -28.51
C ASP A 133 29.26 24.96 -28.71
N VAL A 134 30.32 24.89 -29.51
CA VAL A 134 31.25 25.98 -29.83
C VAL A 134 30.50 27.01 -30.69
N GLY A 135 29.62 27.76 -30.03
CA GLY A 135 28.61 28.63 -30.64
C GLY A 135 27.53 29.08 -29.67
N TYR A 136 27.38 28.41 -28.52
CA TYR A 136 26.39 28.76 -27.51
C TYR A 136 26.61 30.17 -26.93
N ASP A 137 27.84 30.49 -26.52
CA ASP A 137 28.14 31.79 -25.93
C ASP A 137 28.03 32.97 -26.91
N THR A 138 28.33 32.74 -28.19
CA THR A 138 28.16 33.77 -29.23
C THR A 138 26.68 34.03 -29.56
N ALA A 139 25.81 33.04 -29.40
CA ALA A 139 24.36 33.18 -29.59
C ALA A 139 23.59 33.58 -28.32
N ARG A 140 24.15 33.36 -27.13
CA ARG A 140 23.53 33.58 -25.81
C ARG A 140 23.01 35.02 -25.60
N PRO A 141 23.74 36.10 -25.94
CA PRO A 141 23.24 37.46 -25.78
C PRO A 141 22.03 37.79 -26.66
N LYS A 142 21.96 37.18 -27.87
CA LYS A 142 20.85 37.38 -28.81
C LYS A 142 19.59 36.65 -28.34
N ARG A 143 19.75 35.45 -27.77
CA ARG A 143 18.67 34.64 -27.19
C ARG A 143 18.13 35.25 -25.89
N LEU A 144 19.00 35.69 -24.98
CA LEU A 144 18.62 36.36 -23.73
C LEU A 144 17.86 37.68 -24.00
N ARG A 145 18.27 38.43 -25.02
CA ARG A 145 17.53 39.63 -25.47
C ARG A 145 16.15 39.32 -26.02
N LYS A 146 15.94 38.15 -26.65
CA LYS A 146 14.62 37.73 -27.14
C LYS A 146 13.70 37.39 -25.97
N LEU A 147 14.17 36.62 -25.00
CA LEU A 147 13.45 36.26 -23.77
C LEU A 147 13.03 37.52 -22.96
N ILE A 148 13.94 38.49 -22.80
CA ILE A 148 13.68 39.72 -22.05
C ILE A 148 12.71 40.66 -22.79
N LYS A 149 12.83 40.78 -24.12
CA LYS A 149 12.04 41.77 -24.89
C LYS A 149 10.66 41.26 -25.32
N SER A 150 10.50 39.97 -25.55
CA SER A 150 9.28 39.33 -26.05
C SER A 150 8.51 38.66 -24.92
N ASP A 151 9.12 37.71 -24.24
CA ASP A 151 8.39 36.69 -23.46
C ASP A 151 8.06 37.18 -22.05
N LEU A 152 9.01 37.88 -21.40
CA LEU A 152 8.76 38.54 -20.11
C LEU A 152 7.73 39.67 -20.19
N LYS A 153 7.55 40.28 -21.38
CA LYS A 153 6.54 41.33 -21.61
C LYS A 153 5.13 40.76 -21.74
N HIS A 154 5.01 39.52 -22.23
CA HIS A 154 3.76 38.75 -22.26
C HIS A 154 3.38 38.26 -20.85
N LEU A 155 4.34 37.70 -20.12
CA LEU A 155 4.14 37.23 -18.74
C LEU A 155 3.77 38.36 -17.75
N ARG A 156 4.40 39.54 -17.87
CA ARG A 156 4.03 40.72 -17.05
C ARG A 156 2.64 41.29 -17.36
N ARG A 157 2.07 41.04 -18.54
CA ARG A 157 0.70 41.45 -18.89
C ARG A 157 -0.34 40.50 -18.28
N GLN A 158 -0.07 39.19 -18.22
CA GLN A 158 -0.96 38.22 -17.59
C GLN A 158 -1.00 38.36 -16.05
N HIS A 159 0.14 38.66 -15.43
CA HIS A 159 0.23 38.79 -13.96
C HIS A 159 -0.39 40.10 -13.40
N ARG A 160 -0.54 41.15 -14.22
CA ARG A 160 -1.13 42.45 -13.81
C ARG A 160 -2.66 42.46 -13.83
N THR A 161 -3.30 41.50 -14.50
CA THR A 161 -4.77 41.40 -14.56
C THR A 161 -5.35 40.60 -13.40
N HIS A 162 -4.56 39.70 -12.79
CA HIS A 162 -4.98 38.90 -11.62
C HIS A 162 -4.75 39.58 -10.26
N ALA A 163 -3.84 40.55 -10.17
CA ALA A 163 -3.41 41.15 -8.90
C ALA A 163 -4.21 42.42 -8.48
N ARG A 164 -5.38 42.69 -9.05
CA ARG A 164 -6.11 43.95 -8.82
C ARG A 164 -7.52 43.84 -8.24
N THR A 165 -7.95 42.65 -7.81
CA THR A 165 -9.29 42.44 -7.22
C THR A 165 -9.27 41.99 -5.75
N LEU A 166 -8.11 41.81 -5.15
CA LEU A 166 -7.98 41.44 -3.73
C LEU A 166 -6.99 42.39 -3.06
N MET A 167 -7.46 43.55 -2.63
CA MET A 167 -6.95 44.28 -1.45
C MET A 167 -7.58 45.69 -1.38
N ALA A 168 -8.54 45.85 -0.47
CA ALA A 168 -8.84 47.12 0.19
C ALA A 168 -8.62 46.89 1.70
N PRO A 169 -7.86 47.75 2.40
CA PRO A 169 -7.51 47.52 3.80
C PRO A 169 -8.57 48.10 4.75
N LEU A 170 -8.84 47.40 5.86
CA LEU A 170 -9.51 47.93 7.05
C LEU A 170 -8.46 48.39 8.09
N PRO A 171 -8.75 49.40 8.92
CA PRO A 171 -7.75 50.06 9.76
C PRO A 171 -7.52 49.34 11.10
N ALA A 172 -6.30 49.51 11.60
CA ALA A 172 -5.81 48.96 12.86
C ALA A 172 -6.42 49.65 14.09
N SER A 173 -6.67 48.87 15.15
CA SER A 173 -6.79 49.36 16.52
C SER A 173 -5.91 48.54 17.46
N ASP A 174 -5.07 49.27 18.16
CA ASP A 174 -4.12 48.86 19.18
C ASP A 174 -4.85 48.64 20.51
N ASN A 175 -4.59 47.52 21.20
CA ASN A 175 -4.61 47.48 22.67
C ASN A 175 -4.04 46.17 23.23
N ARG A 176 -3.03 46.32 24.08
CA ARG A 176 -2.48 45.30 24.99
C ARG A 176 -3.36 45.16 26.24
N SER A 177 -3.50 43.96 26.78
CA SER A 177 -3.28 43.67 28.21
C SER A 177 -3.49 42.18 28.56
N ASP A 178 -2.47 41.64 29.24
CA ASP A 178 -2.45 40.68 30.36
C ASP A 178 -3.27 39.39 30.31
N LEU A 179 -2.54 38.27 30.13
CA LEU A 179 -2.85 36.97 30.76
C LEU A 179 -1.55 36.28 31.23
N PRO A 180 -1.60 35.43 32.28
CA PRO A 180 -0.45 35.07 33.10
C PRO A 180 0.48 34.04 32.46
N ASP A 181 1.77 34.26 32.69
CA ASP A 181 2.89 33.43 32.27
C ASP A 181 2.94 32.14 33.11
N THR A 182 2.41 31.04 32.60
CA THR A 182 2.80 29.69 33.02
C THR A 182 3.86 29.20 32.04
N GLN A 183 5.13 29.28 32.42
CA GLN A 183 6.22 28.69 31.64
C GLN A 183 5.97 27.17 31.49
N PRO A 184 5.85 26.65 30.25
CA PRO A 184 5.89 25.22 30.02
C PRO A 184 7.30 24.71 30.30
N ASP A 185 7.39 23.59 31.01
CA ASP A 185 8.62 22.86 31.30
C ASP A 185 9.40 22.60 30.00
N THR A 186 10.58 23.20 29.84
CA THR A 186 11.34 23.27 28.59
C THR A 186 12.29 22.09 28.36
N SER A 187 12.15 20.97 29.11
CA SER A 187 13.07 19.84 28.98
C SER A 187 12.64 18.75 27.99
N ALA A 188 11.40 18.78 27.48
CA ALA A 188 10.91 17.74 26.58
C ALA A 188 11.41 17.96 25.13
N SER A 189 12.01 16.93 24.53
CA SER A 189 12.46 16.96 23.14
C SER A 189 12.11 15.66 22.41
N ALA A 190 11.81 15.75 21.11
CA ALA A 190 11.51 14.64 20.23
C ALA A 190 12.78 14.17 19.49
N ARG A 191 12.90 12.85 19.32
CA ARG A 191 13.92 12.26 18.43
C ARG A 191 13.47 12.43 16.98
N TRP A 192 14.40 12.70 16.06
CA TRP A 192 14.10 12.92 14.64
C TRP A 192 15.07 12.16 13.74
N ILE A 193 14.53 11.39 12.81
CA ILE A 193 15.27 10.70 11.76
C ILE A 193 14.71 11.11 10.41
N ALA A 194 15.60 11.37 9.44
CA ALA A 194 15.23 11.78 8.09
C ALA A 194 15.93 10.92 7.03
N THR A 195 15.26 10.67 5.91
CA THR A 195 15.82 10.06 4.71
C THR A 195 15.59 10.98 3.52
N THR A 196 16.62 11.23 2.73
CA THR A 196 16.55 11.80 1.37
C THR A 196 17.09 10.78 0.36
N PRO A 197 16.88 10.95 -0.95
CA PRO A 197 17.40 10.02 -1.97
C PRO A 197 18.91 9.78 -1.87
N ASP A 198 19.67 10.79 -1.44
CA ASP A 198 21.14 10.73 -1.37
C ASP A 198 21.67 10.44 0.04
N ALA A 199 20.83 10.55 1.07
CA ALA A 199 21.21 10.39 2.47
C ALA A 199 20.10 9.63 3.23
N PRO A 200 20.08 8.29 3.14
CA PRO A 200 19.12 7.50 3.90
C PRO A 200 19.49 7.46 5.39
N TRP A 201 18.46 7.39 6.23
CA TRP A 201 18.55 7.09 7.67
C TRP A 201 19.52 8.00 8.46
N GLN A 202 19.29 9.31 8.40
CA GLN A 202 20.08 10.32 9.09
C GLN A 202 19.39 10.78 10.38
N GLU A 203 20.01 10.52 11.52
CA GLU A 203 19.61 11.12 12.80
C GLU A 203 19.82 12.64 12.73
N GLN A 204 18.79 13.40 13.09
CA GLN A 204 18.81 14.86 13.12
C GLN A 204 18.98 15.37 14.56
N GLU A 205 19.20 16.68 14.69
CA GLU A 205 19.12 17.33 16.01
C GLU A 205 17.73 17.14 16.62
N ARG A 206 17.68 16.88 17.93
CA ARG A 206 16.42 16.72 18.65
C ARG A 206 15.60 18.00 18.57
N ILE A 207 14.29 17.88 18.37
CA ILE A 207 13.38 19.01 18.27
C ILE A 207 12.73 19.28 19.61
N ALA A 208 12.67 20.55 20.02
CA ALA A 208 11.96 20.95 21.22
C ALA A 208 10.46 20.62 21.12
N VAL A 209 9.91 20.02 22.16
CA VAL A 209 8.47 19.83 22.32
C VAL A 209 7.94 20.98 23.16
N THR A 210 7.05 21.79 22.59
CA THR A 210 6.48 22.95 23.27
C THR A 210 4.99 22.75 23.50
N GLY A 211 4.37 23.64 24.28
CA GLY A 211 2.92 23.80 24.21
C GLY A 211 2.49 24.36 22.85
N THR A 212 1.18 24.45 22.62
CA THR A 212 0.62 25.07 21.41
C THR A 212 1.01 26.56 21.33
N VAL A 213 2.02 26.86 20.50
CA VAL A 213 2.60 28.20 20.31
C VAL A 213 2.25 28.82 18.95
N ALA A 214 1.71 28.02 18.04
CA ALA A 214 1.30 28.42 16.69
C ALA A 214 0.00 27.70 16.29
N MET A 215 -0.62 28.14 15.20
CA MET A 215 -1.71 27.39 14.58
C MET A 215 -1.12 26.09 14.00
N PRO A 216 -1.61 24.90 14.38
CA PRO A 216 -1.09 23.65 13.84
C PRO A 216 -1.47 23.44 12.37
N ASP A 217 -0.50 22.99 11.59
CA ASP A 217 -0.69 22.53 10.21
C ASP A 217 -1.25 21.10 10.18
N VAL A 218 -0.78 20.26 11.11
CA VAL A 218 -1.24 18.88 11.32
C VAL A 218 -1.69 18.72 12.78
N ILE A 219 -2.90 18.19 12.99
CA ILE A 219 -3.47 17.91 14.30
C ILE A 219 -3.72 16.41 14.43
N GLY A 220 -3.01 15.73 15.33
CA GLY A 220 -3.28 14.34 15.71
C GLY A 220 -4.32 14.24 16.82
N LYS A 221 -5.38 13.45 16.60
CA LYS A 221 -6.46 13.24 17.57
C LYS A 221 -6.19 12.02 18.45
N ILE A 222 -5.34 12.19 19.47
CA ILE A 222 -4.94 11.10 20.37
C ILE A 222 -6.14 10.44 21.08
N ASP A 223 -7.16 11.23 21.41
CA ASP A 223 -8.36 10.76 22.15
C ASP A 223 -9.34 9.95 21.29
N ASP A 224 -9.10 9.84 19.98
CA ASP A 224 -9.92 9.09 19.03
C ASP A 224 -9.05 8.14 18.18
N PRO A 225 -8.40 7.14 18.82
CA PRO A 225 -7.56 6.18 18.13
C PRO A 225 -8.40 5.26 17.23
N LYS A 226 -7.86 4.92 16.06
CA LYS A 226 -8.46 3.97 15.11
C LYS A 226 -8.07 2.52 15.44
N GLN A 227 -7.83 1.70 14.41
CA GLN A 227 -7.47 0.31 14.54
C GLN A 227 -6.10 0.08 15.21
N THR A 228 -5.92 -1.13 15.72
CA THR A 228 -4.65 -1.58 16.31
C THR A 228 -3.72 -2.10 15.22
N VAL A 229 -2.44 -1.79 15.32
CA VAL A 229 -1.36 -2.32 14.49
C VAL A 229 -0.85 -3.62 15.11
N GLU A 230 -0.87 -4.70 14.34
CA GLU A 230 -0.41 -6.03 14.76
C GLU A 230 1.04 -6.30 14.35
N GLY A 231 1.52 -5.70 13.27
CA GLY A 231 2.93 -5.80 12.90
C GLY A 231 3.24 -5.35 11.48
N PHE A 232 4.53 -5.51 11.17
CA PHE A 232 5.11 -5.23 9.87
C PHE A 232 5.98 -6.41 9.47
N GLY A 233 6.01 -6.73 8.19
CA GLY A 233 6.90 -7.78 7.72
C GLY A 233 7.09 -7.83 6.23
N ALA A 234 7.53 -9.00 5.79
CA ALA A 234 7.81 -9.31 4.41
C ALA A 234 7.56 -10.81 4.12
N SER A 235 7.78 -11.25 2.88
CA SER A 235 7.63 -12.66 2.49
C SER A 235 8.95 -13.41 2.44
N PHE A 236 8.94 -14.62 3.00
CA PHE A 236 9.99 -15.61 2.79
C PHE A 236 9.80 -16.31 1.45
N ASN A 237 10.61 -15.93 0.47
CA ASN A 237 10.58 -16.48 -0.89
C ASN A 237 11.89 -17.24 -1.18
N GLU A 238 11.85 -18.33 -1.95
CA GLU A 238 13.03 -19.18 -2.16
C GLU A 238 14.15 -18.46 -2.93
N LEU A 239 13.80 -17.64 -3.92
CA LEU A 239 14.79 -16.83 -4.65
C LEU A 239 15.45 -15.78 -3.75
N GLY A 240 14.78 -15.35 -2.68
CA GLY A 240 15.40 -14.48 -1.67
C GLY A 240 16.40 -15.20 -0.77
N TRP A 241 16.13 -16.46 -0.41
CA TRP A 241 17.16 -17.28 0.25
C TRP A 241 18.33 -17.59 -0.70
N THR A 242 18.03 -17.82 -1.97
CA THR A 242 19.04 -18.10 -3.01
C THR A 242 19.97 -16.90 -3.20
N SER A 243 19.44 -15.68 -3.27
CA SER A 243 20.27 -14.46 -3.36
C SER A 243 21.14 -14.28 -2.12
N LEU A 244 20.57 -14.43 -0.92
CA LEU A 244 21.31 -14.29 0.34
C LEU A 244 22.41 -15.35 0.51
N SER A 245 22.24 -16.54 -0.07
CA SER A 245 23.21 -17.64 0.02
C SER A 245 24.48 -17.42 -0.80
N ILE A 246 24.54 -16.37 -1.63
CA ILE A 246 25.76 -15.95 -2.34
C ILE A 246 26.72 -15.21 -1.40
N LEU A 247 26.16 -14.55 -0.37
CA LEU A 247 26.92 -13.75 0.58
C LEU A 247 27.62 -14.64 1.63
N THR A 248 28.62 -14.06 2.30
CA THR A 248 29.23 -14.71 3.46
C THR A 248 28.25 -14.80 4.63
N ASP A 249 28.48 -15.73 5.55
CA ASP A 249 27.67 -15.88 6.77
C ASP A 249 27.59 -14.59 7.59
N ALA A 250 28.68 -13.81 7.66
CA ALA A 250 28.72 -12.55 8.37
C ALA A 250 27.83 -11.48 7.71
N GLN A 251 27.93 -11.31 6.39
CA GLN A 251 27.09 -10.37 5.64
C GLN A 251 25.61 -10.75 5.73
N ARG A 252 25.30 -12.05 5.62
CA ARG A 252 23.94 -12.56 5.75
C ARG A 252 23.39 -12.32 7.15
N ASP A 253 24.16 -12.60 8.21
CA ASP A 253 23.75 -12.32 9.59
C ASP A 253 23.54 -10.82 9.84
N GLU A 254 24.36 -9.96 9.25
CA GLU A 254 24.19 -8.50 9.31
C GLU A 254 22.86 -8.07 8.65
N ILE A 255 22.52 -8.63 7.50
CA ILE A 255 21.23 -8.39 6.84
C ILE A 255 20.07 -8.81 7.75
N PHE A 256 20.10 -10.02 8.31
CA PHE A 256 19.03 -10.48 9.21
C PHE A 256 18.94 -9.61 10.46
N ARG A 257 20.07 -9.15 11.00
CA ARG A 257 20.08 -8.20 12.13
C ARG A 257 19.42 -6.88 11.76
N GLU A 258 19.73 -6.30 10.61
CA GLU A 258 19.11 -5.06 10.12
C GLU A 258 17.64 -5.23 9.72
N VAL A 259 17.20 -6.40 9.27
CA VAL A 259 15.79 -6.61 8.91
C VAL A 259 14.93 -6.93 10.14
N PHE A 260 15.42 -7.76 11.06
CA PHE A 260 14.59 -8.37 12.10
C PHE A 260 14.88 -7.90 13.53
N ALA A 261 16.10 -7.46 13.86
CA ALA A 261 16.43 -7.17 15.25
C ALA A 261 15.75 -5.87 15.75
N PRO A 262 14.97 -5.93 16.85
CA PRO A 262 14.42 -4.73 17.49
C PRO A 262 15.51 -3.74 17.92
N GLY A 263 15.25 -2.44 17.78
CA GLY A 263 16.18 -1.38 18.19
C GLY A 263 17.41 -1.19 17.30
N VAL A 264 17.62 -2.06 16.31
CA VAL A 264 18.71 -1.95 15.31
C VAL A 264 18.12 -1.62 13.94
N GLY A 265 17.18 -2.46 13.53
CA GLY A 265 16.75 -2.61 12.15
C GLY A 265 15.33 -2.13 11.88
N ALA A 266 14.73 -2.70 10.83
CA ALA A 266 13.30 -2.57 10.55
C ALA A 266 12.42 -3.34 11.56
N ALA A 267 13.01 -4.20 12.40
CA ALA A 267 12.32 -4.91 13.47
C ALA A 267 11.08 -5.69 13.00
N LEU A 268 11.15 -6.28 11.79
CA LEU A 268 10.04 -7.05 11.23
C LEU A 268 9.67 -8.20 12.18
N ASN A 269 8.37 -8.41 12.37
CA ASN A 269 7.83 -9.31 13.40
C ASN A 269 6.61 -10.12 12.97
N LEU A 270 6.06 -9.85 11.79
CA LEU A 270 4.91 -10.54 11.22
C LEU A 270 5.15 -10.81 9.74
N CYS A 271 5.69 -11.99 9.43
CA CYS A 271 6.07 -12.35 8.07
C CYS A 271 5.14 -13.39 7.45
N ARG A 272 5.17 -13.43 6.12
CA ARG A 272 4.44 -14.40 5.30
C ARG A 272 5.38 -15.48 4.77
N MET A 273 4.85 -16.65 4.51
CA MET A 273 5.50 -17.66 3.67
C MET A 273 4.52 -18.37 2.72
N PRO A 274 4.99 -18.95 1.60
CA PRO A 274 4.18 -19.79 0.73
C PRO A 274 3.98 -21.21 1.26
N ILE A 275 2.82 -21.78 0.93
CA ILE A 275 2.57 -23.21 1.03
C ILE A 275 2.79 -23.79 -0.37
N GLY A 276 3.95 -24.40 -0.61
CA GLY A 276 4.41 -24.83 -1.94
C GLY A 276 4.99 -23.68 -2.77
N ALA A 277 5.01 -23.83 -4.10
CA ALA A 277 5.60 -22.85 -4.99
C ALA A 277 4.81 -21.52 -5.07
N ASN A 278 5.53 -20.40 -5.10
CA ASN A 278 5.01 -19.09 -5.51
C ASN A 278 5.74 -18.55 -6.74
N ASP A 279 5.50 -17.29 -7.12
CA ASP A 279 6.13 -16.60 -8.24
C ASP A 279 7.64 -16.35 -8.04
N PHE A 280 8.18 -16.43 -6.82
CA PHE A 280 9.61 -16.37 -6.49
C PHE A 280 10.15 -17.70 -5.96
N SER A 281 9.57 -18.81 -6.40
CA SER A 281 10.08 -20.15 -6.18
C SER A 281 11.15 -20.56 -7.19
N ARG A 282 11.98 -21.53 -6.79
CA ARG A 282 13.03 -22.10 -7.65
C ARG A 282 12.45 -22.91 -8.79
N ASP A 283 11.31 -23.56 -8.61
CA ASP A 283 10.60 -24.32 -9.63
C ASP A 283 9.10 -24.44 -9.30
N TRP A 284 8.34 -25.12 -10.16
CA TRP A 284 6.99 -25.58 -9.86
C TRP A 284 7.04 -26.76 -8.87
N TYR A 285 6.36 -26.63 -7.73
CA TYR A 285 6.16 -27.74 -6.81
C TYR A 285 4.97 -27.49 -5.87
N SER A 286 4.46 -28.58 -5.32
CA SER A 286 3.63 -28.63 -4.13
C SER A 286 4.21 -29.70 -3.21
N TYR A 287 3.65 -29.86 -2.02
CA TYR A 287 4.11 -30.90 -1.10
C TYR A 287 3.56 -32.28 -1.46
N ASP A 288 2.63 -32.41 -2.41
CA ASP A 288 2.11 -33.71 -2.85
C ASP A 288 1.61 -33.69 -4.30
N GLU A 289 2.50 -33.96 -5.25
CA GLU A 289 2.16 -34.06 -6.68
C GLU A 289 1.78 -35.48 -7.13
N THR A 290 1.62 -36.44 -6.21
CA THR A 290 1.19 -37.79 -6.58
C THR A 290 -0.30 -37.78 -6.88
N ALA A 291 -0.65 -38.07 -8.13
CA ALA A 291 -2.03 -38.03 -8.58
C ALA A 291 -2.93 -38.96 -7.74
N ASP A 292 -4.09 -38.43 -7.34
CA ASP A 292 -5.12 -39.13 -6.55
C ASP A 292 -4.63 -39.68 -5.19
N ASP A 293 -3.57 -39.11 -4.61
CA ASP A 293 -3.13 -39.43 -3.24
C ASP A 293 -4.04 -38.80 -2.19
N PHE A 294 -5.27 -39.32 -2.09
CA PHE A 294 -6.24 -38.88 -1.08
C PHE A 294 -5.82 -39.24 0.36
N SER A 295 -4.76 -40.03 0.55
CA SER A 295 -4.18 -40.36 1.85
C SER A 295 -3.04 -39.41 2.27
N LEU A 296 -2.52 -38.62 1.32
CA LEU A 296 -1.32 -37.80 1.48
C LEU A 296 -0.13 -38.63 1.98
N GLU A 297 0.07 -39.83 1.41
CA GLU A 297 1.19 -40.72 1.70
C GLU A 297 2.52 -40.15 1.20
N HIS A 298 2.48 -39.36 0.12
CA HIS A 298 3.65 -38.77 -0.52
C HIS A 298 3.87 -37.30 -0.14
N PHE A 299 3.16 -36.81 0.88
CA PHE A 299 3.35 -35.45 1.40
C PHE A 299 4.78 -35.23 1.91
N ASP A 300 5.48 -34.24 1.37
CA ASP A 300 6.87 -33.93 1.71
C ASP A 300 7.19 -32.43 1.61
N ILE A 301 7.95 -31.92 2.58
CA ILE A 301 8.43 -30.53 2.64
C ILE A 301 9.94 -30.42 2.37
N SER A 302 10.59 -31.45 1.83
CA SER A 302 12.04 -31.50 1.63
C SER A 302 12.61 -30.30 0.87
N ASN A 303 11.88 -29.80 -0.13
CA ASN A 303 12.27 -28.59 -0.87
C ASN A 303 12.50 -27.39 0.07
N ASP A 304 11.64 -27.24 1.08
CA ASP A 304 11.62 -26.09 1.97
C ASP A 304 12.68 -26.21 3.07
N LEU A 305 13.12 -27.43 3.38
CA LEU A 305 14.27 -27.68 4.27
C LEU A 305 15.57 -27.11 3.69
N ASP A 306 15.66 -26.99 2.37
CA ASP A 306 16.81 -26.39 1.68
C ASP A 306 16.71 -24.86 1.55
N THR A 307 15.51 -24.29 1.69
CA THR A 307 15.24 -22.87 1.39
C THR A 307 14.49 -22.12 2.48
N LEU A 308 13.18 -22.32 2.61
CA LEU A 308 12.31 -21.51 3.48
C LEU A 308 12.61 -21.72 4.96
N VAL A 309 12.86 -22.96 5.39
CA VAL A 309 13.16 -23.30 6.79
C VAL A 309 14.45 -22.64 7.28
N PRO A 310 15.61 -22.77 6.60
CA PRO A 310 16.81 -22.06 7.04
C PRO A 310 16.68 -20.53 6.93
N PHE A 311 15.88 -20.03 5.97
CA PHE A 311 15.58 -18.60 5.87
C PHE A 311 14.83 -18.09 7.11
N ILE A 312 13.76 -18.78 7.52
CA ILE A 312 12.96 -18.42 8.69
C ILE A 312 13.78 -18.55 9.98
N HIS A 313 14.61 -19.59 10.12
CA HIS A 313 15.49 -19.72 11.28
C HIS A 313 16.53 -18.60 11.40
N ALA A 314 17.09 -18.14 10.28
CA ALA A 314 18.00 -17.01 10.28
C ALA A 314 17.30 -15.72 10.76
N ALA A 315 16.03 -15.53 10.42
CA ALA A 315 15.21 -14.44 10.95
C ALA A 315 14.89 -14.61 12.46
N GLN A 316 14.46 -15.81 12.87
CA GLN A 316 14.12 -16.12 14.27
C GLN A 316 15.30 -15.94 15.24
N LYS A 317 16.54 -16.09 14.76
CA LYS A 317 17.75 -15.79 15.56
C LYS A 317 17.76 -14.34 16.05
N HIS A 318 17.24 -13.40 15.26
CA HIS A 318 17.20 -11.96 15.56
C HIS A 318 15.82 -11.49 16.04
N GLN A 319 14.76 -12.25 15.74
CA GLN A 319 13.39 -12.01 16.20
C GLN A 319 12.75 -13.31 16.71
N PRO A 320 12.99 -13.71 17.97
CA PRO A 320 12.45 -14.97 18.51
C PRO A 320 10.92 -15.03 18.54
N ASP A 321 10.24 -13.89 18.65
CA ASP A 321 8.78 -13.77 18.67
C ASP A 321 8.17 -13.57 17.27
N LEU A 322 8.94 -13.86 16.20
CA LEU A 322 8.50 -13.72 14.83
C LEU A 322 7.24 -14.55 14.57
N GLN A 323 6.16 -13.87 14.21
CA GLN A 323 4.94 -14.52 13.74
C GLN A 323 5.04 -14.83 12.26
N VAL A 324 4.60 -16.03 11.88
CA VAL A 324 4.56 -16.47 10.48
C VAL A 324 3.15 -16.90 10.14
N TRP A 325 2.62 -16.34 9.04
CA TRP A 325 1.38 -16.79 8.43
C TRP A 325 1.64 -17.32 7.02
N ALA A 326 0.77 -18.22 6.54
CA ALA A 326 1.01 -18.94 5.29
C ALA A 326 -0.18 -18.93 4.34
N SER A 327 0.09 -18.99 3.04
CA SER A 327 -0.93 -19.11 2.00
C SER A 327 -0.39 -19.91 0.81
N PRO A 328 -1.16 -20.81 0.20
CA PRO A 328 -0.77 -21.41 -1.06
C PRO A 328 -1.01 -20.43 -2.21
N TRP A 329 -0.19 -20.54 -3.25
CA TRP A 329 -0.47 -19.92 -4.55
C TRP A 329 -1.21 -20.89 -5.47
N SER A 330 -0.91 -22.17 -5.36
CA SER A 330 -1.63 -23.22 -6.06
C SER A 330 -1.80 -24.42 -5.13
N PRO A 331 -2.95 -25.10 -5.16
CA PRO A 331 -3.05 -26.48 -4.69
C PRO A 331 -2.20 -27.40 -5.60
N PRO A 332 -1.96 -28.66 -5.17
CA PRO A 332 -1.39 -29.66 -6.05
C PRO A 332 -2.11 -29.78 -7.39
N THR A 333 -1.36 -30.05 -8.47
CA THR A 333 -1.93 -29.98 -9.82
C THR A 333 -3.08 -30.97 -10.04
N TRP A 334 -3.03 -32.15 -9.43
CA TRP A 334 -4.07 -33.17 -9.52
C TRP A 334 -5.39 -32.78 -8.83
N MET A 335 -5.35 -31.79 -7.92
CA MET A 335 -6.54 -31.20 -7.30
C MET A 335 -7.17 -30.08 -8.13
N LYS A 336 -6.56 -29.70 -9.25
CA LYS A 336 -7.06 -28.62 -10.12
C LYS A 336 -7.85 -29.17 -11.30
N THR A 337 -8.79 -28.36 -11.78
CA THR A 337 -9.55 -28.66 -12.99
C THR A 337 -8.67 -28.56 -14.23
N ASN A 338 -7.72 -27.62 -14.25
CA ASN A 338 -6.81 -27.39 -15.37
C ASN A 338 -5.51 -28.22 -15.32
N GLN A 339 -5.24 -28.91 -14.22
CA GLN A 339 -4.04 -29.74 -14.01
C GLN A 339 -2.72 -29.02 -14.30
N HIS A 340 -2.64 -27.74 -13.94
CA HIS A 340 -1.44 -26.92 -14.16
C HIS A 340 -1.31 -25.86 -13.05
N TYR A 341 -0.09 -25.49 -12.67
CA TYR A 341 0.15 -24.48 -11.62
C TYR A 341 -0.33 -23.09 -12.02
N ALA A 342 0.03 -22.62 -13.21
CA ALA A 342 -0.45 -21.34 -13.75
C ALA A 342 -1.93 -21.39 -14.17
N GLY A 343 -2.58 -20.23 -14.11
CA GLY A 343 -3.93 -19.99 -14.63
C GLY A 343 -3.98 -19.13 -15.88
N ALA A 344 -2.91 -18.39 -16.20
CA ALA A 344 -2.83 -17.51 -17.37
C ALA A 344 -1.55 -17.75 -18.18
N GLN A 345 -1.56 -17.38 -19.45
CA GLN A 345 -0.36 -17.39 -20.30
C GLN A 345 0.38 -16.05 -20.21
N PRO A 346 1.73 -16.04 -20.26
CA PRO A 346 2.52 -14.81 -20.36
C PRO A 346 2.14 -14.04 -21.63
N HIS A 347 2.00 -12.72 -21.50
CA HIS A 347 1.71 -11.89 -22.67
C HIS A 347 2.95 -11.85 -23.58
N PRO A 348 2.85 -12.23 -24.88
CA PRO A 348 4.02 -12.38 -25.77
C PRO A 348 4.89 -11.14 -25.92
N PHE A 349 4.31 -9.96 -25.67
CA PHE A 349 5.00 -8.67 -25.77
C PHE A 349 5.53 -8.15 -24.43
N MET A 350 5.22 -8.79 -23.29
CA MET A 350 5.67 -8.37 -21.96
C MET A 350 6.70 -9.32 -21.34
N SER A 351 6.70 -10.59 -21.74
CA SER A 351 7.69 -11.56 -21.27
C SER A 351 8.04 -12.54 -22.39
N ALA A 352 9.33 -12.85 -22.51
CA ALA A 352 9.81 -13.93 -23.37
C ALA A 352 9.70 -15.31 -22.68
N ALA A 353 9.34 -15.35 -21.39
CA ALA A 353 9.16 -16.58 -20.65
C ALA A 353 7.89 -17.30 -21.15
N THR A 354 8.01 -18.61 -21.30
CA THR A 354 6.87 -19.53 -21.48
C THR A 354 6.66 -20.26 -20.17
N ASN A 355 5.40 -20.44 -19.77
CA ASN A 355 5.05 -21.19 -18.56
C ASN A 355 4.48 -22.58 -18.87
N GLY A 356 4.50 -23.02 -20.13
CA GLY A 356 4.01 -24.34 -20.54
C GLY A 356 2.49 -24.54 -20.53
N LEU A 357 1.70 -23.52 -20.14
CA LEU A 357 0.26 -23.60 -20.07
C LEU A 357 -0.34 -23.69 -21.49
N ARG A 358 -1.22 -24.68 -21.74
CA ARG A 358 -1.95 -24.80 -23.01
C ARG A 358 -3.22 -23.96 -23.02
N GLU A 359 -3.74 -23.66 -24.21
CA GLU A 359 -4.96 -22.85 -24.39
C GLU A 359 -6.19 -23.48 -23.72
N ASP A 360 -6.29 -24.81 -23.69
CA ASP A 360 -7.37 -25.56 -23.02
C ASP A 360 -7.27 -25.57 -21.49
N GLN A 361 -6.16 -25.08 -20.92
CA GLN A 361 -5.89 -25.09 -19.47
C GLN A 361 -6.00 -23.69 -18.84
N ILE A 362 -6.34 -22.66 -19.61
CA ILE A 362 -6.46 -21.30 -19.13
C ILE A 362 -7.61 -21.22 -18.11
N GLY A 363 -7.29 -20.68 -16.93
CA GLY A 363 -8.25 -20.36 -15.89
C GLY A 363 -8.89 -18.98 -16.13
N HIS A 364 -10.02 -18.75 -15.49
CA HIS A 364 -10.78 -17.50 -15.64
C HIS A 364 -11.19 -16.97 -14.27
N GLU A 365 -11.22 -15.65 -14.13
CA GLU A 365 -11.80 -15.01 -12.96
C GLU A 365 -13.27 -15.44 -12.81
N GLY A 366 -13.73 -15.58 -11.56
CA GLY A 366 -15.10 -16.00 -11.27
C GLY A 366 -15.39 -17.48 -11.52
N THR A 367 -14.37 -18.33 -11.68
CA THR A 367 -14.52 -19.79 -11.71
C THR A 367 -13.68 -20.47 -10.63
N ASP A 368 -14.10 -21.68 -10.24
CA ASP A 368 -13.31 -22.57 -9.41
C ASP A 368 -12.30 -23.33 -10.27
N MET A 369 -11.01 -23.01 -10.12
CA MET A 369 -9.92 -23.80 -10.68
C MET A 369 -9.59 -25.02 -9.81
N PHE A 370 -10.04 -25.02 -8.56
CA PHE A 370 -9.99 -26.18 -7.67
C PHE A 370 -11.15 -27.14 -7.93
N ARG A 371 -10.92 -28.44 -7.76
CA ARG A 371 -11.95 -29.48 -7.81
C ARG A 371 -12.78 -29.47 -6.53
N VAL A 372 -13.95 -28.83 -6.56
CA VAL A 372 -14.79 -28.59 -5.35
C VAL A 372 -15.60 -29.83 -4.89
N GLU A 373 -15.34 -31.02 -5.43
CA GLU A 373 -15.97 -32.24 -4.95
C GLU A 373 -15.42 -32.67 -3.57
N GLU A 374 -16.29 -33.22 -2.73
CA GLU A 374 -16.03 -33.56 -1.32
C GLU A 374 -14.69 -34.25 -1.02
N PRO A 375 -14.24 -35.28 -1.77
CA PRO A 375 -12.95 -35.91 -1.49
C PRO A 375 -11.75 -34.97 -1.62
N TYR A 376 -11.78 -34.04 -2.57
CA TYR A 376 -10.70 -33.07 -2.79
C TYR A 376 -10.70 -31.98 -1.71
N LEU A 377 -11.87 -31.42 -1.38
CA LEU A 377 -11.98 -30.41 -0.32
C LEU A 377 -11.47 -30.92 1.03
N ARG A 378 -11.87 -32.14 1.40
CA ARG A 378 -11.41 -32.79 2.65
C ARG A 378 -9.90 -33.01 2.65
N VAL A 379 -9.36 -33.60 1.60
CA VAL A 379 -7.92 -33.89 1.52
C VAL A 379 -7.10 -32.62 1.45
N TYR A 380 -7.59 -31.57 0.79
CA TYR A 380 -6.90 -30.29 0.78
C TYR A 380 -6.88 -29.64 2.17
N ALA A 381 -7.95 -29.77 2.97
CA ALA A 381 -7.90 -29.35 4.37
C ALA A 381 -6.86 -30.16 5.17
N ASP A 382 -6.79 -31.49 4.98
CA ASP A 382 -5.77 -32.34 5.60
C ASP A 382 -4.35 -31.98 5.14
N TYR A 383 -4.17 -31.54 3.90
CA TYR A 383 -2.91 -31.04 3.34
C TYR A 383 -2.41 -29.80 4.11
N PHE A 384 -3.29 -28.84 4.41
CA PHE A 384 -2.96 -27.73 5.32
C PHE A 384 -2.58 -28.27 6.71
N GLY A 385 -3.33 -29.25 7.24
CA GLY A 385 -3.01 -29.88 8.53
C GLY A 385 -1.59 -30.48 8.57
N ARG A 386 -1.20 -31.22 7.54
CA ARG A 386 0.15 -31.81 7.43
C ARG A 386 1.23 -30.75 7.30
N PHE A 387 0.99 -29.70 6.54
CA PHE A 387 1.91 -28.56 6.44
C PHE A 387 2.17 -27.92 7.81
N ILE A 388 1.11 -27.59 8.56
CA ILE A 388 1.25 -26.98 9.89
C ILE A 388 2.03 -27.90 10.83
N ASP A 389 1.74 -29.20 10.82
CA ASP A 389 2.40 -30.16 11.70
C ASP A 389 3.89 -30.35 11.32
N ALA A 390 4.21 -30.35 10.03
CA ALA A 390 5.59 -30.45 9.54
C ALA A 390 6.41 -29.21 9.91
N TYR A 391 5.86 -28.01 9.75
CA TYR A 391 6.54 -26.76 10.13
C TYR A 391 6.70 -26.61 11.64
N ARG A 392 5.72 -27.08 12.43
CA ARG A 392 5.85 -27.16 13.88
C ARG A 392 7.01 -28.07 14.31
N GLN A 393 7.26 -29.17 13.61
CA GLN A 393 8.43 -30.04 13.87
C GLN A 393 9.76 -29.34 13.58
N GLN A 394 9.77 -28.34 12.69
CA GLN A 394 10.91 -27.47 12.45
C GLN A 394 10.99 -26.30 13.43
N ASN A 395 10.17 -26.23 14.50
CA ASN A 395 10.09 -25.08 15.42
C ASN A 395 9.67 -23.76 14.74
N ILE A 396 8.85 -23.85 13.69
CA ILE A 396 8.25 -22.70 13.02
C ILE A 396 6.73 -22.79 13.23
N PRO A 397 6.19 -22.20 14.30
CA PRO A 397 4.75 -22.18 14.51
C PRO A 397 4.08 -21.26 13.50
N ILE A 398 3.17 -21.81 12.69
CA ILE A 398 2.31 -21.03 11.81
C ILE A 398 1.08 -20.58 12.60
N SER A 399 0.88 -19.27 12.75
CA SER A 399 -0.20 -18.71 13.58
C SER A 399 -1.51 -18.54 12.80
N MET A 400 -1.43 -18.34 11.49
CA MET A 400 -2.57 -18.03 10.64
C MET A 400 -2.35 -18.57 9.23
N VAL A 401 -3.43 -19.00 8.59
CA VAL A 401 -3.44 -19.35 7.17
C VAL A 401 -4.47 -18.55 6.40
N MET A 402 -4.16 -18.29 5.13
CA MET A 402 -5.11 -17.83 4.13
C MET A 402 -5.31 -18.96 3.12
N PRO A 403 -6.57 -19.37 2.81
CA PRO A 403 -6.83 -20.53 1.97
C PRO A 403 -6.21 -20.47 0.58
N GLN A 404 -6.03 -19.26 0.04
CA GLN A 404 -5.55 -19.04 -1.31
C GLN A 404 -5.01 -17.61 -1.48
N ASN A 405 -3.84 -17.49 -2.09
CA ASN A 405 -3.30 -16.23 -2.58
C ASN A 405 -4.04 -15.80 -3.85
N GLU A 406 -4.45 -14.54 -3.94
CA GLU A 406 -5.07 -13.94 -5.13
C GLU A 406 -6.19 -14.80 -5.69
N PHE A 407 -7.08 -15.25 -4.81
CA PHE A 407 -8.13 -16.22 -5.13
C PHE A 407 -9.08 -15.77 -6.26
N ASN A 408 -9.02 -14.50 -6.67
CA ASN A 408 -9.80 -13.90 -7.72
C ASN A 408 -9.00 -13.52 -8.98
N SER A 409 -7.77 -14.02 -9.15
CA SER A 409 -6.94 -13.73 -10.33
C SER A 409 -6.20 -14.98 -10.84
N PRO A 410 -6.38 -15.40 -12.11
CA PRO A 410 -5.51 -16.37 -12.75
C PRO A 410 -4.19 -15.71 -13.16
N GLN A 411 -3.06 -16.30 -12.80
CA GLN A 411 -1.73 -15.72 -13.02
C GLN A 411 -0.83 -16.59 -13.90
N VAL A 412 0.23 -15.97 -14.41
CA VAL A 412 1.24 -16.63 -15.27
C VAL A 412 2.20 -17.55 -14.50
N PHE A 413 2.19 -17.41 -13.18
CA PHE A 413 2.90 -18.19 -12.17
C PHE A 413 1.88 -18.98 -11.32
N PRO A 414 2.27 -19.75 -10.27
CA PRO A 414 1.32 -20.54 -9.50
C PRO A 414 0.10 -19.70 -9.05
N SER A 415 -1.10 -20.17 -9.36
CA SER A 415 -2.35 -19.46 -9.06
C SER A 415 -3.54 -20.42 -9.09
N CYS A 416 -4.59 -20.13 -8.32
CA CYS A 416 -5.83 -20.88 -8.37
C CYS A 416 -6.99 -19.96 -8.01
N THR A 417 -7.92 -19.78 -8.96
CA THR A 417 -9.12 -18.98 -8.72
C THR A 417 -10.18 -19.81 -7.99
N TRP A 418 -10.96 -19.11 -7.17
CA TRP A 418 -12.10 -19.66 -6.43
C TRP A 418 -13.29 -18.74 -6.58
N THR A 419 -14.47 -19.32 -6.72
CA THR A 419 -15.73 -18.61 -6.52
C THR A 419 -15.98 -18.39 -5.03
N PRO A 420 -16.81 -17.39 -4.64
CA PRO A 420 -17.22 -17.24 -3.25
C PRO A 420 -17.88 -18.51 -2.67
N GLY A 421 -18.68 -19.21 -3.47
CA GLY A 421 -19.34 -20.46 -3.06
C GLY A 421 -18.35 -21.60 -2.84
N GLY A 422 -17.41 -21.82 -3.75
CA GLY A 422 -16.37 -22.84 -3.61
C GLY A 422 -15.46 -22.58 -2.41
N LEU A 423 -15.08 -21.31 -2.19
CA LEU A 423 -14.25 -20.93 -1.05
C LEU A 423 -14.99 -21.08 0.28
N ALA A 424 -16.28 -20.72 0.35
CA ALA A 424 -17.12 -20.96 1.53
C ALA A 424 -17.24 -22.45 1.84
N GLN A 425 -17.44 -23.29 0.83
CA GLN A 425 -17.49 -24.75 0.99
C GLN A 425 -16.16 -25.30 1.51
N PHE A 426 -15.02 -24.80 1.00
CA PHE A 426 -13.71 -25.21 1.50
C PHE A 426 -13.50 -24.82 2.96
N LEU A 427 -13.96 -23.64 3.37
CA LEU A 427 -13.85 -23.19 4.77
C LEU A 427 -14.57 -24.12 5.75
N HIS A 428 -15.65 -24.81 5.34
CA HIS A 428 -16.32 -25.81 6.19
C HIS A 428 -15.39 -27.00 6.54
N HIS A 429 -14.49 -27.35 5.62
CA HIS A 429 -13.50 -28.42 5.81
C HIS A 429 -12.22 -27.92 6.49
N LEU A 430 -11.75 -26.73 6.12
CA LEU A 430 -10.51 -26.16 6.67
C LEU A 430 -10.66 -25.76 8.15
N ALA A 431 -11.80 -25.19 8.54
CA ALA A 431 -12.04 -24.69 9.89
C ALA A 431 -11.75 -25.71 11.02
N PRO A 432 -12.32 -26.93 11.03
CA PRO A 432 -12.04 -27.89 12.08
C PRO A 432 -10.56 -28.33 12.12
N VAL A 433 -9.90 -28.42 10.96
CA VAL A 433 -8.48 -28.81 10.88
C VAL A 433 -7.57 -27.75 11.51
N MET A 434 -7.85 -26.47 11.27
CA MET A 434 -7.09 -25.34 11.82
C MET A 434 -7.40 -25.10 13.30
N GLN A 435 -8.67 -25.17 13.71
CA GLN A 435 -9.08 -25.02 15.11
C GLN A 435 -8.39 -26.05 16.02
N ASN A 436 -8.30 -27.32 15.58
CA ASN A 436 -7.59 -28.37 16.31
C ASN A 436 -6.08 -28.10 16.48
N ARG A 437 -5.52 -27.19 15.69
CA ARG A 437 -4.10 -26.80 15.72
C ARG A 437 -3.87 -25.42 16.33
N GLY A 438 -4.93 -24.71 16.73
CA GLY A 438 -4.85 -23.33 17.22
C GLY A 438 -4.37 -22.34 16.16
N VAL A 439 -4.75 -22.57 14.90
CA VAL A 439 -4.38 -21.73 13.75
C VAL A 439 -5.58 -20.89 13.33
N ASP A 440 -5.38 -19.59 13.17
CA ASP A 440 -6.41 -18.67 12.68
C ASP A 440 -6.60 -18.82 11.16
N ILE A 441 -7.80 -18.55 10.69
CA ILE A 441 -8.10 -18.43 9.25
C ILE A 441 -8.43 -16.99 8.93
N PHE A 442 -7.68 -16.42 7.98
CA PHE A 442 -8.08 -15.20 7.29
C PHE A 442 -8.64 -15.58 5.93
N LEU A 443 -9.66 -14.85 5.47
CA LEU A 443 -10.11 -15.02 4.10
C LEU A 443 -8.98 -14.57 3.16
N GLY A 444 -8.82 -15.30 2.04
CA GLY A 444 -7.73 -15.20 1.07
C GLY A 444 -7.32 -13.78 0.67
N THR A 445 -6.16 -13.66 0.02
CA THR A 445 -5.66 -12.33 -0.35
C THR A 445 -6.44 -11.75 -1.53
N LEU A 446 -7.31 -10.78 -1.26
CA LEU A 446 -8.14 -10.13 -2.27
C LEU A 446 -7.27 -9.21 -3.13
N GLU A 447 -7.16 -9.52 -4.43
CA GLU A 447 -6.29 -8.80 -5.35
C GLU A 447 -7.06 -7.87 -6.29
N ARG A 448 -8.24 -8.27 -6.77
CA ARG A 448 -9.19 -7.36 -7.44
C ARG A 448 -10.04 -6.63 -6.40
N GLY A 449 -10.30 -5.34 -6.61
CA GLY A 449 -10.99 -4.43 -5.68
C GLY A 449 -12.50 -4.64 -5.50
N ASP A 450 -13.02 -5.85 -5.69
CA ASP A 450 -14.45 -6.15 -5.56
C ASP A 450 -14.77 -6.72 -4.17
N ASP A 451 -15.39 -5.89 -3.31
CA ASP A 451 -15.80 -6.29 -1.96
C ASP A 451 -16.89 -7.37 -1.94
N HIS A 452 -17.65 -7.53 -3.03
CA HIS A 452 -18.71 -8.54 -3.11
C HIS A 452 -18.16 -9.96 -2.98
N LEU A 453 -16.95 -10.21 -3.47
CA LEU A 453 -16.32 -11.53 -3.37
C LEU A 453 -16.10 -11.98 -1.92
N VAL A 454 -15.74 -11.05 -1.05
CA VAL A 454 -15.59 -11.31 0.39
C VAL A 454 -16.96 -11.45 1.05
N ARG A 455 -17.88 -10.54 0.74
CA ARG A 455 -19.22 -10.53 1.34
C ARG A 455 -20.01 -11.79 1.02
N ASP A 456 -19.89 -12.29 -0.20
CA ASP A 456 -20.60 -13.48 -0.65
C ASP A 456 -20.09 -14.75 0.02
N VAL A 457 -18.78 -14.84 0.33
CA VAL A 457 -18.25 -15.90 1.20
C VAL A 457 -18.83 -15.78 2.61
N LEU A 458 -18.83 -14.57 3.18
CA LEU A 458 -19.30 -14.31 4.54
C LEU A 458 -20.83 -14.35 4.70
N ASN A 459 -21.58 -14.47 3.60
CA ASN A 459 -23.02 -14.76 3.66
C ASN A 459 -23.30 -16.21 4.10
N ASP A 460 -22.32 -17.12 3.96
CA ASP A 460 -22.38 -18.45 4.57
C ASP A 460 -22.03 -18.36 6.06
N PRO A 461 -22.96 -18.73 6.98
CA PRO A 461 -22.73 -18.55 8.41
C PRO A 461 -21.58 -19.39 8.99
N ALA A 462 -21.30 -20.56 8.42
CA ALA A 462 -20.22 -21.42 8.91
C ALA A 462 -18.86 -20.90 8.44
N ALA A 463 -18.77 -20.41 7.20
CA ALA A 463 -17.58 -19.71 6.71
C ALA A 463 -17.33 -18.42 7.51
N ALA A 464 -18.35 -17.61 7.74
CA ALA A 464 -18.24 -16.37 8.52
C ALA A 464 -17.79 -16.62 9.96
N ALA A 465 -18.23 -17.72 10.59
CA ALA A 465 -17.80 -18.09 11.93
C ALA A 465 -16.35 -18.62 12.00
N ALA A 466 -15.81 -19.13 10.87
CA ALA A 466 -14.45 -19.66 10.80
C ALA A 466 -13.38 -18.58 10.57
N VAL A 467 -13.75 -17.47 9.92
CA VAL A 467 -12.84 -16.41 9.50
C VAL A 467 -12.66 -15.36 10.59
N THR A 468 -11.41 -15.00 10.90
CA THR A 468 -11.05 -14.01 11.94
C THR A 468 -10.41 -12.74 11.37
N GLY A 469 -10.24 -12.67 10.05
CA GLY A 469 -9.71 -11.52 9.32
C GLY A 469 -9.71 -11.74 7.81
N LEU A 470 -9.18 -10.78 7.05
CA LEU A 470 -9.10 -10.84 5.60
C LEU A 470 -7.78 -10.24 5.09
N GLY A 471 -7.24 -10.81 4.01
CA GLY A 471 -6.10 -10.25 3.28
C GLY A 471 -6.56 -9.36 2.13
N VAL A 472 -5.88 -8.23 1.92
CA VAL A 472 -6.04 -7.36 0.75
C VAL A 472 -4.67 -7.02 0.17
N GLN A 473 -4.58 -6.98 -1.15
CA GLN A 473 -3.37 -6.59 -1.88
C GLN A 473 -3.72 -5.92 -3.21
N TRP A 474 -2.76 -5.23 -3.81
CA TRP A 474 -2.90 -4.62 -5.15
C TRP A 474 -4.18 -3.78 -5.32
N GLU A 475 -5.06 -4.13 -6.25
CA GLU A 475 -6.31 -3.40 -6.48
C GLU A 475 -7.39 -3.68 -5.41
N GLY A 476 -7.23 -4.75 -4.63
CA GLY A 476 -7.95 -5.04 -3.39
C GLY A 476 -7.91 -3.88 -2.40
N LYS A 477 -6.89 -3.01 -2.50
CA LYS A 477 -6.80 -1.75 -1.74
C LYS A 477 -8.05 -0.86 -1.88
N ARG A 478 -8.78 -0.95 -3.00
CA ARG A 478 -10.02 -0.19 -3.24
C ARG A 478 -11.20 -0.71 -2.41
N ALA A 479 -11.17 -1.98 -2.02
CA ALA A 479 -12.20 -2.61 -1.19
C ALA A 479 -11.95 -2.42 0.32
N ALA A 480 -10.71 -2.15 0.73
CA ALA A 480 -10.30 -2.12 2.14
C ALA A 480 -11.20 -1.24 3.03
N ALA A 481 -11.50 -0.01 2.60
CA ALA A 481 -12.34 0.92 3.36
C ALA A 481 -13.77 0.40 3.56
N ALA A 482 -14.35 -0.17 2.50
CA ALA A 482 -15.70 -0.72 2.52
C ALA A 482 -15.77 -1.96 3.41
N LEU A 483 -14.79 -2.86 3.28
CA LEU A 483 -14.69 -4.07 4.11
C LEU A 483 -14.49 -3.73 5.59
N HIS A 484 -13.65 -2.73 5.90
CA HIS A 484 -13.48 -2.25 7.27
C HIS A 484 -14.78 -1.71 7.86
N ALA A 485 -15.55 -0.93 7.08
CA ALA A 485 -16.81 -0.37 7.53
C ALA A 485 -17.92 -1.43 7.69
N LEU A 486 -17.95 -2.45 6.84
CA LEU A 486 -18.95 -3.53 6.88
C LEU A 486 -18.63 -4.57 7.96
N TYR A 487 -17.35 -4.88 8.17
CA TYR A 487 -16.89 -5.92 9.09
C TYR A 487 -15.84 -5.37 10.08
N PRO A 488 -16.21 -4.41 10.95
CA PRO A 488 -15.25 -3.73 11.83
C PRO A 488 -14.61 -4.64 12.89
N ALA A 489 -15.15 -5.85 13.09
CA ALA A 489 -14.58 -6.86 13.98
C ALA A 489 -13.51 -7.73 13.30
N LEU A 490 -13.47 -7.77 11.96
CA LEU A 490 -12.46 -8.50 11.21
C LEU A 490 -11.19 -7.67 11.11
N ARG A 491 -10.06 -8.34 11.33
CA ARG A 491 -8.73 -7.78 11.08
C ARG A 491 -8.49 -7.70 9.58
N ILE A 492 -7.91 -6.61 9.10
CA ILE A 492 -7.56 -6.42 7.68
C ILE A 492 -6.06 -6.35 7.56
N TYR A 493 -5.48 -7.30 6.82
CA TYR A 493 -4.05 -7.34 6.57
C TYR A 493 -3.78 -6.86 5.14
N GLN A 494 -2.89 -5.88 4.98
CA GLN A 494 -2.26 -5.66 3.67
C GLN A 494 -1.20 -6.75 3.50
N THR A 495 -1.43 -7.68 2.56
CA THR A 495 -0.70 -8.96 2.55
C THR A 495 0.48 -9.02 1.59
N GLU A 496 0.53 -8.11 0.64
CA GLU A 496 1.55 -8.06 -0.39
C GLU A 496 1.61 -6.66 -1.03
N GLN A 497 2.82 -6.07 -1.04
CA GLN A 497 3.04 -4.79 -1.72
C GLN A 497 3.19 -5.02 -3.22
N GLU A 498 2.68 -4.09 -4.02
CA GLU A 498 2.85 -4.07 -5.47
C GLU A 498 4.34 -4.22 -5.87
N CYS A 499 4.57 -5.07 -6.87
CA CYS A 499 5.88 -5.63 -7.20
C CYS A 499 6.97 -4.63 -7.63
N GLY A 500 6.60 -3.49 -8.19
CA GLY A 500 7.54 -2.57 -8.80
C GLY A 500 8.18 -3.08 -10.10
N ASP A 501 9.22 -2.39 -10.56
CA ASP A 501 9.86 -2.61 -11.87
C ASP A 501 11.26 -3.24 -11.79
N GLY A 502 11.74 -3.55 -10.57
CA GLY A 502 13.08 -4.08 -10.32
C GLY A 502 14.15 -2.99 -10.18
N ALA A 503 13.81 -1.70 -10.36
CA ALA A 503 14.77 -0.61 -10.27
C ALA A 503 15.25 -0.34 -8.83
N ASN A 504 14.44 -0.69 -7.82
CA ASN A 504 14.75 -0.48 -6.41
C ASN A 504 15.24 0.96 -6.12
N ASP A 505 14.51 1.96 -6.63
CA ASP A 505 14.87 3.38 -6.58
C ASP A 505 13.91 4.21 -5.69
N SER A 506 14.21 5.51 -5.54
CA SER A 506 13.43 6.41 -4.68
C SER A 506 12.01 6.70 -5.19
N ARG A 507 11.69 6.44 -6.46
CA ARG A 507 10.30 6.55 -6.95
C ARG A 507 9.46 5.45 -6.33
N GLN A 508 10.02 4.25 -6.27
CA GLN A 508 9.35 3.09 -5.70
C GLN A 508 9.18 3.22 -4.18
N ALA A 509 10.15 3.82 -3.48
CA ALA A 509 10.00 4.09 -2.05
C ALA A 509 8.87 5.08 -1.73
N ARG A 510 8.70 6.11 -2.55
CA ARG A 510 7.57 7.05 -2.42
C ARG A 510 6.23 6.36 -2.73
N HIS A 511 6.22 5.48 -3.72
CA HIS A 511 5.04 4.65 -4.01
C HIS A 511 4.71 3.73 -2.84
N ALA A 512 5.70 3.02 -2.28
CA ALA A 512 5.57 2.15 -1.11
C ALA A 512 5.02 2.91 0.11
N TRP A 513 5.55 4.11 0.37
CA TRP A 513 5.01 5.00 1.41
C TRP A 513 3.54 5.37 1.15
N SER A 514 3.18 5.76 -0.09
CA SER A 514 1.81 6.10 -0.44
C SER A 514 0.83 4.92 -0.27
N LEU A 515 1.29 3.69 -0.59
CA LEU A 515 0.52 2.48 -0.37
C LEU A 515 0.33 2.19 1.11
N MET A 516 1.41 2.23 1.89
CA MET A 516 1.34 2.01 3.34
C MET A 516 0.37 2.97 4.01
N LYS A 517 0.46 4.26 3.66
CA LYS A 517 -0.48 5.27 4.08
C LYS A 517 -1.92 4.92 3.70
N HIS A 518 -2.16 4.59 2.43
CA HIS A 518 -3.49 4.18 1.96
C HIS A 518 -4.06 3.04 2.80
N PHE A 519 -3.30 1.98 3.05
CA PHE A 519 -3.81 0.82 3.78
C PHE A 519 -4.12 1.15 5.25
N PHE A 520 -3.24 1.85 5.96
CA PHE A 520 -3.51 2.26 7.35
C PHE A 520 -4.64 3.28 7.45
N ASP A 521 -4.79 4.20 6.49
CA ASP A 521 -5.93 5.12 6.46
C ASP A 521 -7.27 4.40 6.27
N ASN A 522 -7.24 3.24 5.61
CA ASN A 522 -8.40 2.43 5.27
C ASN A 522 -8.57 1.17 6.15
N GLY A 523 -8.00 1.17 7.36
CA GLY A 523 -8.33 0.19 8.40
C GLY A 523 -7.42 -1.04 8.46
N ALA A 524 -6.29 -1.06 7.75
CA ALA A 524 -5.33 -2.17 7.86
C ALA A 524 -4.69 -2.24 9.26
N ASN A 525 -4.55 -3.46 9.77
CA ASN A 525 -3.91 -3.82 11.02
C ASN A 525 -2.44 -4.20 10.83
N ALA A 526 -2.04 -4.64 9.63
CA ALA A 526 -0.66 -5.01 9.33
C ALA A 526 -0.27 -4.63 7.90
N TYR A 527 1.03 -4.48 7.69
CA TYR A 527 1.61 -4.18 6.38
C TYR A 527 2.77 -5.14 6.07
N MET A 528 2.68 -5.82 4.93
CA MET A 528 3.65 -6.78 4.43
C MET A 528 4.26 -6.29 3.12
N TYR A 529 5.56 -6.05 3.16
CA TYR A 529 6.38 -5.96 1.96
C TYR A 529 6.43 -7.32 1.26
N TRP A 530 6.79 -7.33 -0.02
CA TRP A 530 6.87 -8.59 -0.74
C TRP A 530 8.22 -9.29 -0.56
N ASN A 531 9.25 -8.98 -1.36
CA ASN A 531 10.53 -9.68 -1.27
C ASN A 531 11.49 -9.08 -0.22
N ILE A 532 11.99 -9.90 0.71
CA ILE A 532 13.08 -9.50 1.62
C ILE A 532 14.37 -9.23 0.85
N SER A 533 14.79 -10.18 0.01
CA SER A 533 16.00 -10.05 -0.80
C SER A 533 15.79 -10.62 -2.18
N LEU A 534 16.46 -10.04 -3.18
CA LEU A 534 16.58 -10.57 -4.54
C LEU A 534 17.98 -10.25 -5.11
N LEU A 535 18.33 -10.89 -6.22
CA LEU A 535 19.44 -10.43 -7.06
C LEU A 535 19.12 -9.05 -7.66
N GLU A 536 20.15 -8.29 -8.01
CA GLU A 536 19.97 -7.04 -8.76
C GLU A 536 19.14 -7.27 -10.05
N GLY A 537 18.14 -6.40 -10.26
CA GLY A 537 17.12 -6.55 -11.31
C GLY A 537 15.88 -7.36 -10.92
N GLY A 538 15.97 -8.22 -9.89
CA GLY A 538 14.82 -8.85 -9.23
C GLY A 538 13.90 -9.67 -10.14
N LEU A 539 14.47 -10.45 -11.07
CA LEU A 539 13.71 -11.21 -12.04
C LEU A 539 13.25 -12.57 -11.47
N SER A 540 11.95 -12.82 -11.53
CA SER A 540 11.36 -14.11 -11.18
C SER A 540 11.65 -15.19 -12.24
N ARG A 541 11.46 -16.46 -11.87
CA ARG A 541 11.59 -17.60 -12.82
C ARG A 541 10.69 -17.45 -14.04
N TRP A 542 9.56 -16.77 -13.90
CA TRP A 542 8.55 -16.59 -14.95
C TRP A 542 8.64 -15.23 -15.66
N GLY A 543 9.80 -14.57 -15.54
CA GLY A 543 10.10 -13.36 -16.31
C GLY A 543 9.40 -12.10 -15.78
N TRP A 544 9.09 -12.07 -14.48
CA TRP A 544 8.43 -10.95 -13.84
C TRP A 544 9.43 -10.21 -12.93
N THR A 545 9.70 -8.93 -13.21
CA THR A 545 10.63 -8.12 -12.41
C THR A 545 9.94 -7.56 -11.18
N GLN A 546 10.64 -7.59 -10.04
CA GLN A 546 10.13 -7.06 -8.78
C GLN A 546 11.23 -6.42 -7.92
N ASN A 547 10.82 -5.55 -7.01
CA ASN A 547 11.68 -4.93 -6.01
C ASN A 547 11.86 -5.83 -4.78
N SER A 548 12.84 -5.47 -3.96
CA SER A 548 13.17 -6.12 -2.68
C SER A 548 13.67 -5.11 -1.65
N LEU A 549 13.70 -5.50 -0.37
CA LEU A 549 14.32 -4.68 0.68
C LEU A 549 15.86 -4.68 0.58
N VAL A 550 16.43 -5.79 0.08
CA VAL A 550 17.88 -5.99 -0.07
C VAL A 550 18.22 -6.57 -1.44
N THR A 551 18.99 -5.84 -2.23
CA THR A 551 19.50 -6.36 -3.51
C THR A 551 20.90 -6.94 -3.32
N VAL A 552 21.15 -8.11 -3.92
CA VAL A 552 22.45 -8.78 -3.95
C VAL A 552 23.07 -8.67 -5.34
N ASP A 553 24.30 -8.20 -5.39
CA ASP A 553 25.17 -8.26 -6.55
C ASP A 553 25.95 -9.58 -6.52
N ALA A 554 25.59 -10.49 -7.42
CA ALA A 554 26.18 -11.82 -7.49
C ALA A 554 27.64 -11.79 -7.95
N ASP A 555 28.03 -10.84 -8.81
CA ASP A 555 29.37 -10.78 -9.41
C ASP A 555 30.40 -10.32 -8.38
N ASN A 556 30.00 -9.42 -7.47
CA ASN A 556 30.88 -8.85 -6.45
C ASN A 556 30.66 -9.43 -5.03
N ALA A 557 29.69 -10.34 -4.85
CA ALA A 557 29.26 -10.85 -3.55
C ALA A 557 28.98 -9.72 -2.54
N ALA A 558 28.31 -8.68 -3.03
CA ALA A 558 27.98 -7.47 -2.29
C ALA A 558 26.46 -7.32 -2.17
N TYR A 559 26.00 -6.50 -1.22
CA TYR A 559 24.58 -6.20 -1.04
C TYR A 559 24.38 -4.72 -0.73
N ARG A 560 23.15 -4.26 -0.91
CA ARG A 560 22.69 -2.95 -0.45
C ARG A 560 21.24 -3.00 0.01
N PHE A 561 20.93 -2.21 1.03
CA PHE A 561 19.55 -1.90 1.39
C PHE A 561 18.96 -0.93 0.37
N THR A 562 17.72 -1.17 -0.02
CA THR A 562 17.03 -0.35 -1.03
C THR A 562 16.33 0.84 -0.38
N PRO A 563 15.95 1.88 -1.16
CA PRO A 563 15.08 2.94 -0.67
C PRO A 563 13.77 2.42 -0.04
N ASP A 564 13.22 1.32 -0.56
CA ASP A 564 12.02 0.67 -0.01
C ASP A 564 12.25 0.13 1.41
N TYR A 565 13.45 -0.41 1.71
CA TYR A 565 13.83 -0.79 3.08
C TYR A 565 13.79 0.39 4.04
N TYR A 566 14.35 1.53 3.65
CA TYR A 566 14.34 2.70 4.52
C TYR A 566 12.93 3.26 4.72
N ALA A 567 12.10 3.29 3.66
CA ALA A 567 10.71 3.70 3.76
C ALA A 567 9.91 2.82 4.76
N LEU A 568 10.12 1.50 4.72
CA LEU A 568 9.51 0.58 5.69
C LEU A 568 10.08 0.80 7.10
N LYS A 569 11.41 0.90 7.24
CA LYS A 569 12.12 1.09 8.52
C LYS A 569 11.67 2.36 9.25
N HIS A 570 11.34 3.43 8.53
CA HIS A 570 10.82 4.68 9.10
C HIS A 570 9.53 4.48 9.92
N VAL A 571 8.79 3.40 9.68
CA VAL A 571 7.58 3.05 10.42
C VAL A 571 7.84 1.85 11.33
N SER A 572 8.28 0.73 10.76
CA SER A 572 8.33 -0.56 11.47
C SER A 572 9.34 -0.60 12.60
N ALA A 573 10.41 0.20 12.55
CA ALA A 573 11.41 0.26 13.61
C ALA A 573 10.90 0.89 14.92
N PHE A 574 9.79 1.65 14.86
CA PHE A 574 9.29 2.46 15.98
C PHE A 574 7.86 2.14 16.38
N VAL A 575 7.03 1.65 15.46
CA VAL A 575 5.64 1.30 15.74
C VAL A 575 5.58 -0.11 16.33
N GLN A 576 5.18 -0.20 17.60
CA GLN A 576 5.13 -1.45 18.33
C GLN A 576 3.83 -2.23 18.05
N PRO A 577 3.84 -3.58 18.11
CA PRO A 577 2.61 -4.35 18.21
C PRO A 577 1.69 -3.81 19.30
N GLY A 578 0.41 -3.64 18.98
CA GLY A 578 -0.56 -3.04 19.89
C GLY A 578 -0.69 -1.52 19.75
N ALA A 579 0.17 -0.86 18.96
CA ALA A 579 0.03 0.56 18.67
C ALA A 579 -1.33 0.86 18.01
N ARG A 580 -1.83 2.07 18.20
CA ARG A 580 -3.07 2.53 17.58
C ARG A 580 -2.77 3.55 16.50
N VAL A 581 -3.41 3.43 15.33
CA VAL A 581 -3.36 4.47 14.31
C VAL A 581 -4.13 5.69 14.79
N ILE A 582 -3.55 6.88 14.68
CA ILE A 582 -4.15 8.14 15.11
C ILE A 582 -4.68 8.89 13.90
N HIS A 583 -5.95 9.33 13.98
CA HIS A 583 -6.52 10.19 12.95
C HIS A 583 -5.84 11.56 12.97
N THR A 584 -5.26 11.96 11.83
CA THR A 584 -4.74 13.31 11.63
C THR A 584 -5.69 14.18 10.82
N TRP A 585 -5.69 15.48 11.07
CA TRP A 585 -6.41 16.44 10.26
C TRP A 585 -5.52 17.65 9.96
N SER A 586 -5.61 18.18 8.73
CA SER A 586 -4.96 19.41 8.31
C SER A 586 -5.96 20.38 7.68
N LEU A 587 -5.86 21.65 8.07
CA LEU A 587 -6.58 22.75 7.44
C LEU A 587 -5.86 23.29 6.19
N ALA A 588 -4.54 23.07 6.10
CA ALA A 588 -3.69 23.60 5.05
C ALA A 588 -3.30 22.54 4.00
N GLY A 589 -3.85 21.32 4.10
CA GLY A 589 -3.62 20.23 3.13
C GLY A 589 -2.35 19.42 3.38
N TYR A 590 -1.80 19.47 4.60
CA TYR A 590 -0.73 18.59 5.05
C TYR A 590 -1.33 17.23 5.38
N ASP A 591 -1.50 16.40 4.36
CA ASP A 591 -2.16 15.10 4.48
C ASP A 591 -1.19 13.93 4.32
N ASN A 592 0.10 14.16 4.07
CA ASN A 592 1.10 13.12 3.76
C ASN A 592 1.83 12.56 5.00
N GLN A 593 1.06 12.18 6.02
CA GLN A 593 1.58 11.63 7.27
C GLN A 593 0.81 10.39 7.73
N LEU A 594 1.49 9.56 8.52
CA LEU A 594 0.90 8.56 9.40
C LEU A 594 1.32 8.84 10.83
N VAL A 595 0.39 8.65 11.77
CA VAL A 595 0.66 8.84 13.20
C VAL A 595 0.17 7.63 13.97
N PHE A 596 0.99 7.18 14.91
CA PHE A 596 0.72 6.02 15.76
C PHE A 596 0.93 6.37 17.22
N LEU A 597 0.11 5.81 18.10
CA LEU A 597 0.30 5.83 19.54
C LEU A 597 0.69 4.42 20.00
N ASN A 598 1.92 4.26 20.47
CA ASN A 598 2.42 2.99 20.99
C ASN A 598 1.80 2.65 22.35
N PRO A 599 1.81 1.36 22.75
CA PRO A 599 1.34 0.94 24.08
C PRO A 599 2.10 1.57 25.25
N ASP A 600 3.37 1.94 25.04
CA ASP A 600 4.20 2.66 26.02
C ASP A 600 3.85 4.15 26.16
N GLY A 601 2.90 4.65 25.37
CA GLY A 601 2.46 6.05 25.35
C GLY A 601 3.24 6.95 24.40
N SER A 602 4.30 6.45 23.74
CA SER A 602 5.04 7.22 22.74
C SER A 602 4.20 7.44 21.47
N SER A 603 4.33 8.63 20.88
CA SER A 603 3.72 8.95 19.60
C SER A 603 4.77 8.91 18.49
N ILE A 604 4.52 8.11 17.46
CA ILE A 604 5.35 7.99 16.26
C ILE A 604 4.67 8.75 15.14
N ILE A 605 5.35 9.78 14.62
CA ILE A 605 4.85 10.62 13.53
C ILE A 605 5.76 10.41 12.34
N VAL A 606 5.24 9.92 11.23
CA VAL A 606 5.99 9.76 9.99
C VAL A 606 5.36 10.65 8.93
N ILE A 607 6.15 11.55 8.33
CA ILE A 607 5.68 12.55 7.36
C ILE A 607 6.63 12.64 6.18
N GLU A 608 6.07 12.65 4.97
CA GLU A 608 6.81 12.87 3.73
C GLU A 608 6.67 14.34 3.28
N ASN A 609 7.81 14.99 3.03
CA ASN A 609 7.87 16.17 2.18
C ASN A 609 8.18 15.72 0.75
N ASP A 610 7.15 15.57 -0.07
CA ASP A 610 7.26 15.13 -1.47
C ASP A 610 7.63 16.27 -2.43
N THR A 611 7.70 17.51 -1.92
CA THR A 611 8.01 18.71 -2.70
C THR A 611 9.51 18.88 -2.94
N THR A 612 9.86 19.78 -3.87
CA THR A 612 11.27 20.17 -4.11
C THR A 612 11.74 21.33 -3.24
N GLU A 613 10.90 21.82 -2.34
CA GLU A 613 11.19 22.95 -1.47
C GLU A 613 11.27 22.48 -0.01
N VAL A 614 11.93 23.29 0.81
CA VAL A 614 11.89 23.08 2.27
C VAL A 614 10.46 23.31 2.77
N LEU A 615 10.01 22.46 3.68
CA LEU A 615 8.65 22.49 4.20
C LEU A 615 8.65 22.70 5.72
N PRO A 616 8.42 23.93 6.21
CA PRO A 616 8.09 24.17 7.61
C PRO A 616 6.73 23.55 7.93
N VAL A 617 6.62 22.85 9.06
CA VAL A 617 5.38 22.22 9.52
C VAL A 617 5.23 22.38 11.03
N HIS A 618 4.04 22.76 11.48
CA HIS A 618 3.64 22.72 12.89
C HIS A 618 2.74 21.51 13.14
N ILE A 619 3.23 20.54 13.93
CA ILE A 619 2.51 19.29 14.20
C ILE A 619 2.10 19.27 15.68
N SER A 620 0.79 19.23 15.94
CA SER A 620 0.21 19.15 17.27
C SER A 620 -0.25 17.73 17.58
N MET A 621 0.11 17.27 18.78
CA MET A 621 -0.27 16.00 19.38
C MET A 621 -0.85 16.29 20.76
N GLY A 622 -2.18 16.45 20.84
CA GLY A 622 -2.84 16.96 22.04
C GLY A 622 -2.36 18.38 22.38
N ASP A 623 -1.94 18.59 23.63
CA ASP A 623 -1.43 19.90 24.11
C ASP A 623 0.03 20.18 23.74
N THR A 624 0.70 19.21 23.09
CA THR A 624 2.11 19.33 22.69
C THR A 624 2.25 19.63 21.20
N MET A 625 3.33 20.31 20.83
CA MET A 625 3.64 20.69 19.46
C MET A 625 5.13 20.53 19.17
N ILE A 626 5.43 20.07 17.94
CA ILE A 626 6.77 20.16 17.33
C ILE A 626 6.68 21.03 16.07
N SER A 627 7.78 21.69 15.72
CA SER A 627 7.84 22.61 14.56
C SER A 627 9.07 22.38 13.68
N PRO A 628 9.19 21.20 13.04
CA PRO A 628 10.31 20.90 12.14
C PRO A 628 10.29 21.74 10.85
N THR A 629 11.45 21.82 10.20
CA THR A 629 11.56 22.22 8.79
C THR A 629 12.12 21.05 8.00
N LEU A 630 11.28 20.44 7.16
CA LEU A 630 11.59 19.23 6.43
C LEU A 630 12.38 19.57 5.15
N SER A 631 13.44 18.81 4.88
CA SER A 631 14.19 18.92 3.63
C SER A 631 13.31 18.52 2.42
N PRO A 632 13.58 19.02 1.21
CA PRO A 632 12.92 18.55 -0.01
C PRO A 632 13.02 17.03 -0.17
N GLN A 633 11.99 16.42 -0.74
CA GLN A 633 11.97 14.99 -1.09
C GLN A 633 12.44 14.09 0.06
N SER A 634 11.88 14.30 1.25
CA SER A 634 12.34 13.60 2.47
C SER A 634 11.21 12.87 3.18
N LEU A 635 11.54 11.72 3.76
CA LEU A 635 10.69 11.00 4.71
C LEU A 635 11.27 11.21 6.12
N ASN A 636 10.41 11.62 7.05
CA ASN A 636 10.83 12.04 8.39
C ASN A 636 10.03 11.30 9.44
N THR A 637 10.71 10.76 10.45
CA THR A 637 10.08 10.14 11.62
C THR A 637 10.42 10.92 12.88
N PHE A 638 9.40 11.27 13.65
CA PHE A 638 9.52 11.88 14.98
C PHE A 638 8.99 10.91 16.05
N ILE A 639 9.75 10.77 17.14
CA ILE A 639 9.33 9.98 18.30
C ILE A 639 9.17 10.91 19.50
N LEU A 640 7.92 11.04 19.98
CA LEU A 640 7.53 11.88 21.11
C LEU A 640 7.16 11.00 22.30
N GLY A 641 7.46 11.45 23.52
CA GLY A 641 7.01 10.79 24.75
C GLY A 641 7.69 9.46 25.10
N ALA A 642 8.71 9.04 24.34
CA ALA A 642 9.56 7.93 24.75
C ALA A 642 10.34 8.34 26.01
N SER A 643 10.10 7.65 27.13
CA SER A 643 10.96 7.76 28.31
C SER A 643 12.39 7.41 27.91
N GLU A 644 13.36 8.23 28.28
CA GLU A 644 14.77 7.95 28.02
C GLU A 644 15.17 6.63 28.70
N GLY A 645 15.36 5.57 27.91
CA GLY A 645 16.09 4.38 28.28
C GLY A 645 15.25 3.14 28.63
N ASN A 646 15.43 2.09 27.83
CA ASN A 646 16.21 0.94 28.29
C ASN A 646 17.01 0.33 27.14
#